data_AF-A0A7Z0TZ42-F1
#
_entry.id   AF-A0A7Z0TZ42-F1
#
_cell.length_a   1.000
_cell.length_b   1.000
_cell.length_c   1.000
_cell.angle_alpha   90.00
_cell.angle_beta   90.00
_cell.angle_gamma   90.00
#
_symmetry.space_group_name_H-M   'P 1'
#
loop_
_entity.id
_entity.type
_entity.pdbx_description
1 polymer ?
#
loop_
_entity_poly.entity_id
_entity_poly.type
_entity_poly.pdbx_seq_one_letter_code
_entity_poly.pdbx_strand_id
1 'polypeptide(L)'
;MITTLTTARRAPVGYAAELAIRADRLFLIVGALLACTSGVVALANGSWAPFWAISLPAFALMAGHTLLLPGTRLTRIWVALMMMTIIAVTIHQTKGLVEMHFGIFVVLALLLYYRDWTPVLAGAVYIAAHHLLMFWLQSSGLPYYAFASGSGFGLVVLHAAFVVAETALVCVMAIQLRRELDALGHSPQALAEVARGVADGRAAPQALRDLKLRPGSLAASLVAMGDSVVARLEADREQLAENLRIRTALDSVTTNVMIADTARDIIYVNRSLLEIFSAAEDDIRRDLPGFNASSIIGSSIDGFHRAPEHQAMMLAKLRGTHRAQISVGGRTMQLIVNPIVDAAGESAGFVVEWADRTVEVRLEAEVSRVISAAAAGDLSGRIRTDDKSGFLLALAGQLNGLLDANAASLDQVSGVLTSLADGDLTVRMDGDFQGVFAQMRDDANATVAQLTGIVGRIQAASGAIGTASSEIAAGNDDLSRRTEQQAANLEETAASMEELTSTVRQNADHARQANQLAIGAASVASQGGDVVGQVVQTMSDIEQSSRKIADIISVIDGIAFQTNILALNAAVEAARAGEQGRGFAVVASEVRTLAQRSAAAAKEIKQLIDDSTGKVESGAALAAQAGKTMGEIVTSV
;
A
#
# COMPACT_ATOMS: atom_id res chain seq x y z
N MET A 1 -25.39 76.53 31.77
CA MET A 1 -24.34 75.90 32.60
C MET A 1 -24.54 76.45 34.01
N ILE A 2 -24.68 75.58 35.03
CA ILE A 2 -25.27 75.78 36.38
C ILE A 2 -26.69 75.18 36.50
N THR A 3 -26.78 73.85 36.37
CA THR A 3 -27.82 73.01 37.00
C THR A 3 -27.28 71.58 37.12
N THR A 4 -26.10 71.45 37.71
CA THR A 4 -25.47 70.16 38.03
C THR A 4 -24.83 70.30 39.39
N LEU A 5 -25.62 70.05 40.44
CA LEU A 5 -25.16 69.67 41.77
C LEU A 5 -26.37 69.14 42.54
N THR A 6 -26.21 67.95 43.12
CA THR A 6 -27.12 67.25 44.05
C THR A 6 -28.26 66.37 43.49
N THR A 7 -27.90 65.33 42.74
CA THR A 7 -28.66 64.05 42.78
C THR A 7 -27.79 62.98 43.45
N ALA A 8 -27.48 63.20 44.73
CA ALA A 8 -27.08 62.10 45.58
C ALA A 8 -28.25 61.11 45.62
N ARG A 9 -28.05 59.90 45.07
CA ARG A 9 -28.96 58.76 45.15
C ARG A 9 -29.37 58.56 46.61
N ARG A 10 -30.52 59.11 47.00
CA ARG A 10 -31.19 58.76 48.25
C ARG A 10 -31.74 57.36 48.05
N ALA A 11 -31.41 56.45 48.96
CA ALA A 11 -32.00 55.12 49.02
C ALA A 11 -33.52 55.22 48.85
N PRO A 12 -34.16 54.29 48.12
CA PRO A 12 -35.59 54.36 47.85
C PRO A 12 -36.34 54.35 49.19
N VAL A 13 -36.86 55.52 49.55
CA VAL A 13 -37.46 55.75 50.85
C VAL A 13 -38.86 55.14 50.78
N GLY A 14 -39.17 54.20 51.68
CA GLY A 14 -40.48 53.55 51.68
C GLY A 14 -41.61 54.59 51.70
N TYR A 15 -42.73 54.29 51.04
CA TYR A 15 -43.85 55.22 50.83
C TYR A 15 -44.31 55.97 52.10
N ALA A 16 -44.24 55.33 53.27
CA ALA A 16 -44.53 55.96 54.57
C ALA A 16 -43.61 57.15 54.91
N ALA A 17 -42.34 57.10 54.50
CA ALA A 17 -41.37 58.15 54.74
C ALA A 17 -41.51 59.31 53.73
N GLU A 18 -41.90 59.02 52.48
CA GLU A 18 -42.30 60.09 51.55
C GLU A 18 -43.50 60.88 52.07
N LEU A 19 -44.49 60.16 52.63
CA LEU A 19 -45.65 60.79 53.26
C LEU A 19 -45.23 61.67 54.45
N ALA A 20 -44.30 61.21 55.28
CA ALA A 20 -43.77 62.00 56.39
C ALA A 20 -43.07 63.29 55.92
N ILE A 21 -42.31 63.24 54.82
CA ILE A 21 -41.68 64.45 54.26
C ILE A 21 -42.72 65.43 53.70
N ARG A 22 -43.79 64.92 53.06
CA ARG A 22 -44.91 65.77 52.61
C ARG A 22 -45.66 66.38 53.78
N ALA A 23 -45.82 65.62 54.86
CA ALA A 23 -46.43 66.07 56.10
C ALA A 23 -45.63 67.21 56.75
N ASP A 24 -44.30 67.11 56.81
CA ASP A 24 -43.46 68.20 57.33
C ASP A 24 -43.71 69.54 56.61
N ARG A 25 -43.84 69.51 55.27
CA ARG A 25 -44.14 70.71 54.48
C ARG A 25 -45.51 71.31 54.82
N LEU A 26 -46.50 70.46 55.03
CA LEU A 26 -47.83 70.90 55.46
C LEU A 26 -47.75 71.53 56.86
N PHE A 27 -47.09 70.88 57.81
CA PHE A 27 -47.00 71.37 59.18
C PHE A 27 -46.14 72.63 59.33
N LEU A 28 -45.18 72.87 58.44
CA LEU A 28 -44.52 74.18 58.32
C LEU A 28 -45.52 75.31 58.06
N ILE A 29 -46.46 75.09 57.14
CA ILE A 29 -47.51 76.07 56.82
C ILE A 29 -48.46 76.23 58.02
N VAL A 30 -48.89 75.11 58.62
CA VAL A 30 -49.81 75.14 59.78
C VAL A 30 -49.15 75.83 60.98
N GLY A 31 -47.89 75.54 61.29
CA GLY A 31 -47.19 76.20 62.39
C GLY A 31 -46.94 77.69 62.14
N ALA A 32 -46.73 78.11 60.90
CA ALA A 32 -46.69 79.53 60.53
C ALA A 32 -48.04 80.21 60.81
N LEU A 33 -49.14 79.58 60.44
CA LEU A 33 -50.50 80.08 60.72
C LEU A 33 -50.78 80.17 62.23
N LEU A 34 -50.36 79.17 63.01
CA LEU A 34 -50.48 79.20 64.48
C LEU A 34 -49.63 80.32 65.09
N ALA A 35 -48.40 80.51 64.63
CA ALA A 35 -47.54 81.60 65.09
C ALA A 35 -48.13 82.97 64.72
N CYS A 36 -48.66 83.14 63.49
CA CYS A 36 -49.38 84.34 63.10
C CYS A 36 -50.60 84.59 63.99
N THR A 37 -51.37 83.55 64.33
CA THR A 37 -52.53 83.66 65.23
C THR A 37 -52.11 84.16 66.62
N SER A 38 -51.03 83.61 67.18
CA SER A 38 -50.42 84.09 68.42
C SER A 38 -49.98 85.56 68.34
N GLY A 39 -49.46 85.99 67.18
CA GLY A 39 -49.12 87.40 66.91
C GLY A 39 -50.34 88.33 66.86
N VAL A 40 -51.44 87.89 66.23
CA VAL A 40 -52.72 88.64 66.19
C VAL A 40 -53.32 88.76 67.58
N VAL A 41 -53.28 87.70 68.39
CA VAL A 41 -53.74 87.73 69.79
C VAL A 41 -52.85 88.66 70.63
N ALA A 42 -51.54 88.65 70.42
CA ALA A 42 -50.61 89.58 71.09
C ALA A 42 -50.93 91.05 70.78
N LEU A 43 -51.27 91.35 69.51
CA LEU A 43 -51.70 92.68 69.08
C LEU A 43 -53.02 93.10 69.75
N ALA A 44 -53.99 92.19 69.85
CA ALA A 44 -55.30 92.48 70.45
C ALA A 44 -55.25 92.66 71.98
N ASN A 45 -54.44 91.85 72.69
CA ASN A 45 -54.41 91.81 74.14
C ASN A 45 -53.21 92.54 74.78
N GLY A 46 -52.30 93.07 73.98
CA GLY A 46 -51.06 93.72 74.44
C GLY A 46 -49.99 92.75 74.96
N SER A 47 -50.17 91.44 74.81
CA SER A 47 -49.30 90.39 75.36
C SER A 47 -48.17 89.97 74.41
N TRP A 48 -47.28 90.91 74.08
CA TRP A 48 -46.18 90.69 73.13
C TRP A 48 -45.02 89.85 73.66
N ALA A 49 -44.78 89.83 74.98
CA ALA A 49 -43.64 89.12 75.56
C ALA A 49 -43.66 87.60 75.29
N PRO A 50 -44.78 86.87 75.52
CA PRO A 50 -44.86 85.44 75.18
C PRO A 50 -44.70 85.14 73.69
N PHE A 51 -45.14 86.05 72.81
CA PHE A 51 -45.01 85.88 71.36
C PHE A 51 -43.53 85.90 70.93
N TRP A 52 -42.79 86.94 71.30
CA TRP A 52 -41.37 87.08 70.92
C TRP A 52 -40.46 86.08 71.63
N ALA A 53 -40.74 85.76 72.90
CA ALA A 53 -39.88 84.88 73.68
C ALA A 53 -40.10 83.39 73.39
N ILE A 54 -41.30 82.97 73.01
CA ILE A 54 -41.65 81.56 72.90
C ILE A 54 -42.24 81.23 71.53
N SER A 55 -43.31 81.92 71.10
CA SER A 55 -44.05 81.52 69.89
C SER A 55 -43.20 81.60 68.61
N LEU A 56 -42.51 82.72 68.39
CA LEU A 56 -41.68 82.90 67.20
C LEU A 56 -40.43 82.00 67.21
N PRO A 57 -39.68 81.88 68.32
CA PRO A 57 -38.59 80.91 68.43
C PRO A 57 -39.05 79.45 68.26
N ALA A 58 -40.20 79.06 68.82
CA ALA A 58 -40.75 77.70 68.65
C ALA A 58 -41.03 77.40 67.17
N PHE A 59 -41.61 78.35 66.43
CA PHE A 59 -41.80 78.21 64.98
C PHE A 59 -40.46 78.12 64.24
N ALA A 60 -39.48 78.97 64.56
CA ALA A 60 -38.17 78.95 63.91
C ALA A 60 -37.42 77.63 64.16
N LEU A 61 -37.49 77.09 65.38
CA LEU A 61 -36.91 75.79 65.75
C LEU A 61 -37.62 74.64 65.04
N MET A 62 -38.95 74.70 64.91
CA MET A 62 -39.73 73.74 64.13
C MET A 62 -39.31 73.78 62.64
N ALA A 63 -39.14 74.98 62.09
CA ALA A 63 -38.74 75.15 60.69
C ALA A 63 -37.32 74.67 60.41
N GLY A 64 -36.36 74.96 61.31
CA GLY A 64 -35.01 74.45 61.20
C GLY A 64 -34.96 72.92 61.23
N HIS A 65 -35.67 72.29 62.17
CA HIS A 65 -35.64 70.84 62.34
C HIS A 65 -36.29 70.09 61.17
N THR A 66 -37.37 70.63 60.59
CA THR A 66 -38.05 70.05 59.41
C THR A 66 -37.22 70.17 58.13
N LEU A 67 -36.41 71.23 57.99
CA LEU A 67 -35.50 71.39 56.85
C LEU A 67 -34.24 70.52 56.97
N LEU A 68 -33.72 70.33 58.18
CA LEU A 68 -32.48 69.56 58.40
C LEU A 68 -32.70 68.03 58.39
N LEU A 69 -33.78 67.55 59.02
CA LEU A 69 -34.04 66.12 59.22
C LEU A 69 -35.45 65.73 58.71
N PRO A 70 -35.79 65.95 57.43
CA PRO A 70 -37.16 65.77 56.94
C PRO A 70 -37.62 64.31 57.06
N GLY A 71 -38.85 64.11 57.55
CA GLY A 71 -39.57 62.85 57.65
C GLY A 71 -39.13 61.92 58.77
N THR A 72 -38.11 62.29 59.56
CA THR A 72 -37.60 61.42 60.64
C THR A 72 -38.58 61.33 61.81
N ARG A 73 -38.54 60.23 62.59
CA ARG A 73 -39.39 60.11 63.79
C ARG A 73 -39.18 61.27 64.77
N LEU A 74 -37.93 61.69 64.92
CA LEU A 74 -37.55 62.81 65.76
C LEU A 74 -38.22 64.11 65.30
N THR A 75 -38.15 64.42 64.01
CA THR A 75 -38.79 65.62 63.43
C THR A 75 -40.29 65.63 63.65
N ARG A 76 -40.97 64.50 63.47
CA ARG A 76 -42.42 64.43 63.64
C ARG A 76 -42.83 64.71 65.08
N ILE A 77 -42.11 64.13 66.04
CA ILE A 77 -42.30 64.42 67.47
C ILE A 77 -41.99 65.90 67.75
N TRP A 78 -40.89 66.42 67.21
CA TRP A 78 -40.48 67.81 67.40
C TRP A 78 -41.52 68.81 66.88
N VAL A 79 -42.09 68.56 65.70
CA VAL A 79 -43.19 69.33 65.11
C VAL A 79 -44.40 69.33 66.04
N ALA A 80 -44.82 68.17 66.54
CA ALA A 80 -45.92 68.06 67.48
C ALA A 80 -45.67 68.92 68.74
N LEU A 81 -44.49 68.81 69.34
CA LEU A 81 -44.13 69.58 70.53
C LEU A 81 -44.13 71.09 70.28
N MET A 82 -43.52 71.57 69.18
CA MET A 82 -43.46 73.00 68.88
C MET A 82 -44.84 73.59 68.58
N MET A 83 -45.71 72.87 67.86
CA MET A 83 -47.09 73.31 67.63
C MET A 83 -47.89 73.38 68.94
N MET A 84 -47.71 72.41 69.84
CA MET A 84 -48.32 72.46 71.18
C MET A 84 -47.83 73.65 71.99
N THR A 85 -46.53 73.97 71.92
CA THR A 85 -45.96 75.17 72.57
C THR A 85 -46.61 76.46 72.05
N ILE A 86 -46.79 76.60 70.73
CA ILE A 86 -47.40 77.80 70.14
C ILE A 86 -48.86 77.94 70.58
N ILE A 87 -49.62 76.84 70.63
CA ILE A 87 -51.00 76.85 71.14
C ILE A 87 -51.04 77.19 72.63
N ALA A 88 -50.17 76.59 73.43
CA ALA A 88 -50.05 76.88 74.86
C ALA A 88 -49.78 78.37 75.12
N VAL A 89 -48.91 79.00 74.32
CA VAL A 89 -48.69 80.46 74.37
C VAL A 89 -49.96 81.23 74.03
N THR A 90 -50.70 80.79 73.02
CA THR A 90 -51.94 81.46 72.60
C THR A 90 -53.04 81.36 73.68
N ILE A 91 -53.15 80.22 74.35
CA ILE A 91 -54.02 80.03 75.52
C ILE A 91 -53.60 80.98 76.65
N HIS A 92 -52.29 81.10 76.91
CA HIS A 92 -51.78 82.03 77.92
C HIS A 92 -52.07 83.50 77.59
N GLN A 93 -51.85 83.93 76.35
CA GLN A 93 -52.11 85.32 75.90
C GLN A 93 -53.58 85.70 75.96
N THR A 94 -54.48 84.72 75.91
CA THR A 94 -55.94 84.92 76.07
C THR A 94 -56.41 84.72 77.51
N LYS A 95 -55.50 84.56 78.47
CA LYS A 95 -55.82 84.31 79.88
C LYS A 95 -56.66 83.05 80.10
N GLY A 96 -56.41 82.01 79.31
CA GLY A 96 -57.05 80.70 79.46
C GLY A 96 -58.46 80.60 78.86
N LEU A 97 -58.77 81.35 77.79
CA LEU A 97 -60.03 81.21 77.06
C LEU A 97 -60.22 79.77 76.59
N VAL A 98 -61.42 79.23 76.81
CA VAL A 98 -61.76 77.84 76.49
C VAL A 98 -61.69 77.60 74.99
N GLU A 99 -62.08 78.59 74.17
CA GLU A 99 -62.05 78.50 72.72
C GLU A 99 -60.64 78.26 72.16
N MET A 100 -59.61 78.79 72.83
CA MET A 100 -58.22 78.58 72.39
C MET A 100 -57.72 77.17 72.68
N HIS A 101 -58.37 76.43 73.60
CA HIS A 101 -58.04 75.03 73.87
C HIS A 101 -58.46 74.11 72.73
N PHE A 102 -59.45 74.49 71.91
CA PHE A 102 -59.79 73.74 70.69
C PHE A 102 -58.60 73.58 69.75
N GLY A 103 -57.62 74.49 69.80
CA GLY A 103 -56.36 74.36 69.05
C GLY A 103 -55.58 73.08 69.37
N ILE A 104 -55.64 72.60 70.62
CA ILE A 104 -54.97 71.36 71.05
C ILE A 104 -55.58 70.16 70.32
N PHE A 105 -56.90 70.03 70.38
CA PHE A 105 -57.68 68.98 69.71
C PHE A 105 -57.42 69.00 68.19
N VAL A 106 -57.47 70.19 67.58
CA VAL A 106 -57.20 70.38 66.14
C VAL A 106 -55.78 69.92 65.78
N VAL A 107 -54.77 70.26 66.56
CA VAL A 107 -53.38 69.84 66.25
C VAL A 107 -53.18 68.35 66.48
N LEU A 108 -53.73 67.77 67.55
CA LEU A 108 -53.68 66.31 67.76
C LEU A 108 -54.31 65.57 66.58
N ALA A 109 -55.47 66.02 66.11
CA ALA A 109 -56.14 65.45 64.94
C ALA A 109 -55.32 65.66 63.65
N LEU A 110 -54.74 66.84 63.42
CA LEU A 110 -53.93 67.11 62.22
C LEU A 110 -52.68 66.22 62.17
N LEU A 111 -52.05 65.93 63.31
CA LEU A 111 -50.89 65.03 63.41
C LEU A 111 -51.16 63.62 62.87
N LEU A 112 -52.43 63.22 62.74
CA LEU A 112 -52.83 61.98 62.05
C LEU A 112 -52.34 61.91 60.60
N TYR A 113 -52.04 63.04 59.95
CA TYR A 113 -51.47 63.09 58.61
C TYR A 113 -50.09 62.40 58.53
N TYR A 114 -49.33 62.36 59.63
CA TYR A 114 -48.11 61.55 59.71
C TYR A 114 -48.35 60.04 59.68
N ARG A 115 -49.61 59.60 59.93
CA ARG A 115 -50.01 58.20 60.11
C ARG A 115 -49.07 57.47 61.07
N ASP A 116 -48.77 58.15 62.17
CA ASP A 116 -47.93 57.66 63.23
C ASP A 116 -48.49 58.15 64.55
N TRP A 117 -48.62 57.25 65.51
CA TRP A 117 -49.18 57.55 66.81
C TRP A 117 -48.15 58.24 67.71
N THR A 118 -46.85 58.11 67.45
CA THR A 118 -45.81 58.65 68.34
C THR A 118 -45.85 60.18 68.50
N PRO A 119 -46.04 60.99 67.43
CA PRO A 119 -46.13 62.45 67.56
C PRO A 119 -47.40 62.89 68.30
N VAL A 120 -48.51 62.18 68.06
CA VAL A 120 -49.81 62.43 68.71
C VAL A 120 -49.67 62.22 70.21
N LEU A 121 -49.15 61.06 70.63
CA LEU A 121 -48.96 60.78 72.06
C LEU A 121 -47.96 61.75 72.69
N ALA A 122 -46.84 62.06 72.02
CA ALA A 122 -45.84 62.99 72.54
C ALA A 122 -46.40 64.40 72.74
N GLY A 123 -47.19 64.91 71.78
CA GLY A 123 -47.88 66.19 71.90
C GLY A 123 -48.89 66.22 73.04
N ALA A 124 -49.69 65.16 73.18
CA ALA A 124 -50.69 65.03 74.25
C ALA A 124 -50.06 64.98 75.65
N VAL A 125 -48.98 64.20 75.83
CA VAL A 125 -48.25 64.13 77.11
C VAL A 125 -47.62 65.49 77.45
N TYR A 126 -47.03 66.16 76.46
CA TYR A 126 -46.43 67.48 76.64
C TYR A 126 -47.47 68.52 77.08
N ILE A 127 -48.59 68.60 76.38
CA ILE A 127 -49.60 69.61 76.67
C ILE A 127 -50.32 69.33 78.00
N ALA A 128 -50.51 68.06 78.37
CA ALA A 128 -51.04 67.67 79.68
C ALA A 128 -50.09 68.09 80.83
N ALA A 129 -48.79 67.83 80.69
CA ALA A 129 -47.79 68.27 81.65
C ALA A 129 -47.73 69.81 81.76
N HIS A 130 -47.82 70.50 80.62
CA HIS A 130 -47.90 71.96 80.58
C HIS A 130 -49.13 72.49 81.33
N HIS A 131 -50.32 71.95 81.08
CA HIS A 131 -51.56 72.41 81.72
C HIS A 131 -51.55 72.15 83.23
N LEU A 132 -51.01 71.00 83.67
CA LEU A 132 -50.87 70.70 85.10
C LEU A 132 -49.90 71.67 85.81
N LEU A 133 -48.76 71.94 85.18
CA LEU A 133 -47.76 72.89 85.71
C LEU A 133 -48.33 74.32 85.76
N MET A 134 -48.97 74.77 84.69
CA MET A 134 -49.57 76.11 84.64
C MET A 134 -50.73 76.26 85.61
N PHE A 135 -51.56 75.22 85.81
CA PHE A 135 -52.58 75.23 86.85
C PHE A 135 -51.99 75.44 88.24
N TRP A 136 -50.90 74.72 88.56
CA TRP A 136 -50.22 74.85 89.85
C TRP A 136 -49.65 76.26 90.04
N LEU A 137 -48.98 76.82 89.02
CA LEU A 137 -48.45 78.19 89.06
C LEU A 137 -49.57 79.23 89.18
N GLN A 138 -50.66 79.07 88.42
CA GLN A 138 -51.83 79.95 88.43
C GLN A 138 -52.53 79.93 89.80
N SER A 139 -52.69 78.74 90.39
CA SER A 139 -53.29 78.56 91.74
C SER A 139 -52.43 79.11 92.86
N SER A 140 -51.11 79.26 92.62
CA SER A 140 -50.16 79.89 93.55
C SER A 140 -50.11 81.42 93.43
N GLY A 141 -50.97 82.02 92.59
CA GLY A 141 -51.07 83.47 92.41
C GLY A 141 -50.07 84.07 91.41
N LEU A 142 -49.30 83.25 90.68
CA LEU A 142 -48.39 83.72 89.65
C LEU A 142 -49.16 84.06 88.35
N PRO A 143 -48.70 85.06 87.55
CA PRO A 143 -49.41 85.54 86.36
C PRO A 143 -49.23 84.61 85.14
N TYR A 144 -49.40 83.30 85.33
CA TYR A 144 -49.38 82.29 84.26
C TYR A 144 -50.77 81.70 84.11
N TYR A 145 -51.33 81.79 82.90
CA TYR A 145 -52.69 81.36 82.62
C TYR A 145 -52.70 80.14 81.71
N ALA A 146 -53.35 79.06 82.15
CA ALA A 146 -53.83 77.99 81.28
C ALA A 146 -55.36 77.89 81.33
N PHE A 147 -55.98 78.26 82.44
CA PHE A 147 -57.44 78.18 82.61
C PHE A 147 -58.04 79.56 82.90
N ALA A 148 -59.31 79.77 82.53
CA ALA A 148 -60.02 81.01 82.85
C ALA A 148 -60.10 81.25 84.38
N SER A 149 -60.14 82.52 84.80
CA SER A 149 -60.20 82.90 86.22
C SER A 149 -61.40 82.26 86.93
N GLY A 150 -61.16 81.57 88.06
CA GLY A 150 -62.19 80.85 88.82
C GLY A 150 -62.30 79.35 88.51
N SER A 151 -61.47 78.81 87.63
CA SER A 151 -61.44 77.37 87.32
C SER A 151 -60.87 76.53 88.48
N GLY A 152 -61.65 75.58 88.99
CA GLY A 152 -61.23 74.64 90.04
C GLY A 152 -60.55 73.38 89.49
N PHE A 153 -59.91 72.61 90.38
CA PHE A 153 -59.21 71.37 90.04
C PHE A 153 -60.08 70.35 89.29
N GLY A 154 -61.40 70.31 89.56
CA GLY A 154 -62.34 69.42 88.86
C GLY A 154 -62.43 69.66 87.35
N LEU A 155 -62.32 70.91 86.89
CA LEU A 155 -62.33 71.23 85.46
C LEU A 155 -61.05 70.75 84.77
N VAL A 156 -59.90 70.80 85.47
CA VAL A 156 -58.62 70.28 84.98
C VAL A 156 -58.69 68.77 84.79
N VAL A 157 -59.28 68.04 85.74
CA VAL A 157 -59.46 66.59 85.65
C VAL A 157 -60.40 66.23 84.48
N LEU A 158 -61.51 66.95 84.32
CA LEU A 158 -62.43 66.74 83.20
C LEU A 158 -61.75 67.02 81.85
N HIS A 159 -61.00 68.12 81.76
CA HIS A 159 -60.24 68.48 80.56
C HIS A 159 -59.18 67.43 80.22
N ALA A 160 -58.43 66.96 81.21
CA ALA A 160 -57.46 65.87 81.04
C ALA A 160 -58.11 64.57 80.56
N ALA A 161 -59.30 64.23 81.06
CA ALA A 161 -60.05 63.05 80.61
C ALA A 161 -60.43 63.13 79.12
N PHE A 162 -60.87 64.30 78.63
CA PHE A 162 -61.15 64.51 77.21
C PHE A 162 -59.89 64.39 76.34
N VAL A 163 -58.77 65.00 76.77
CA VAL A 163 -57.50 64.90 76.03
C VAL A 163 -57.00 63.45 75.97
N VAL A 164 -57.12 62.68 77.06
CA VAL A 164 -56.76 61.26 77.08
C VAL A 164 -57.65 60.44 76.14
N ALA A 165 -58.97 60.64 76.19
CA ALA A 165 -59.92 59.93 75.33
C ALA A 165 -59.70 60.22 73.84
N GLU A 166 -59.51 61.49 73.48
CA GLU A 166 -59.21 61.89 72.10
C GLU A 166 -57.85 61.34 71.65
N THR A 167 -56.80 61.48 72.47
CA THR A 167 -55.46 60.98 72.14
C THR A 167 -55.50 59.48 71.85
N ALA A 168 -56.22 58.70 72.68
CA ALA A 168 -56.40 57.28 72.47
C ALA A 168 -57.08 56.97 71.11
N LEU A 169 -58.16 57.68 70.77
CA LEU A 169 -58.87 57.51 69.50
C LEU A 169 -57.96 57.84 68.29
N VAL A 170 -57.27 58.99 68.33
CA VAL A 170 -56.37 59.41 67.24
C VAL A 170 -55.17 58.48 67.11
N CYS A 171 -54.64 57.95 68.22
CA CYS A 171 -53.57 56.94 68.18
C CYS A 171 -54.04 55.64 67.53
N VAL A 172 -55.26 55.17 67.85
CA VAL A 172 -55.85 53.98 67.20
C VAL A 172 -56.01 54.21 65.70
N MET A 173 -56.56 55.36 65.30
CA MET A 173 -56.68 55.72 63.87
C MET A 173 -55.32 55.79 63.18
N ALA A 174 -54.30 56.36 63.84
CA ALA A 174 -52.95 56.45 63.29
C ALA A 174 -52.33 55.06 63.08
N ILE A 175 -52.53 54.14 64.03
CA ILE A 175 -52.09 52.74 63.92
C ILE A 175 -52.82 52.05 62.76
N GLN A 176 -54.13 52.23 62.63
CA GLN A 176 -54.92 51.61 61.57
C GLN A 176 -54.51 52.13 60.18
N LEU A 177 -54.42 53.44 59.99
CA LEU A 177 -53.94 54.05 58.74
C LEU A 177 -52.51 53.61 58.39
N ARG A 178 -51.66 53.38 59.40
CA ARG A 178 -50.31 52.85 59.19
C ARG A 178 -50.33 51.39 58.72
N ARG A 179 -51.21 50.56 59.30
CA ARG A 179 -51.40 49.17 58.87
C ARG A 179 -51.90 49.09 57.42
N GLU A 180 -52.84 49.95 57.03
CA GLU A 180 -53.34 50.02 55.64
C GLU A 180 -52.24 50.42 54.66
N LEU A 181 -51.43 51.42 55.01
CA LEU A 181 -50.25 51.82 54.22
C LEU A 181 -49.25 50.67 54.04
N ASP A 182 -48.96 49.96 55.13
CA ASP A 182 -48.03 48.85 55.12
C ASP A 182 -48.58 47.64 54.32
N ALA A 183 -49.89 47.43 54.31
CA ALA A 183 -50.56 46.39 53.52
C ALA A 183 -50.51 46.68 52.01
N LEU A 184 -50.62 47.95 51.60
CA LEU A 184 -50.41 48.35 50.21
C LEU A 184 -48.95 48.13 49.77
N GLY A 185 -47.99 48.41 50.66
CA GLY A 185 -46.56 48.18 50.41
C GLY A 185 -45.87 49.22 49.51
N HIS A 186 -46.63 49.95 48.70
CA HIS A 186 -46.15 51.08 47.89
C HIS A 186 -47.28 52.10 47.63
N SER A 187 -46.96 53.20 46.93
CA SER A 187 -47.96 54.18 46.48
C SER A 187 -49.01 53.56 45.55
N PRO A 188 -50.31 53.90 45.69
CA PRO A 188 -51.38 53.36 44.84
C PRO A 188 -51.17 53.57 43.33
N GLN A 189 -50.56 54.69 42.94
CA GLN A 189 -50.25 55.00 41.53
C GLN A 189 -49.26 54.01 40.93
N ALA A 190 -48.20 53.65 41.67
CA ALA A 190 -47.20 52.70 41.22
C ALA A 190 -47.77 51.27 41.15
N LEU A 191 -48.66 50.90 42.08
CA LEU A 191 -49.36 49.61 42.04
C LEU A 191 -50.28 49.49 40.81
N ALA A 192 -50.96 50.57 40.43
CA ALA A 192 -51.79 50.59 39.23
C ALA A 192 -50.98 50.45 37.94
N GLU A 193 -49.76 51.01 37.90
CA GLU A 193 -48.84 50.86 36.76
C GLU A 193 -48.37 49.42 36.60
N VAL A 194 -47.99 48.75 37.70
CA VAL A 194 -47.63 47.32 37.70
C VAL A 194 -48.82 46.47 37.23
N ALA A 195 -50.02 46.72 37.76
CA ALA A 195 -51.21 45.95 37.38
C ALA A 195 -51.54 46.04 35.87
N ARG A 196 -51.37 47.22 35.25
CA ARG A 196 -51.51 47.37 33.78
C ARG A 196 -50.41 46.63 33.03
N GLY A 197 -49.17 46.72 33.50
CA GLY A 197 -48.05 45.98 32.91
C GLY A 197 -48.30 44.48 32.89
N VAL A 198 -48.81 43.91 33.98
CA VAL A 198 -49.15 42.47 34.06
C VAL A 198 -50.28 42.09 33.09
N ALA A 199 -51.31 42.94 32.94
CA ALA A 199 -52.38 42.69 31.97
C ALA A 199 -51.88 42.68 30.51
N ASP A 200 -50.87 43.48 30.21
CA ASP A 200 -50.22 43.54 28.89
C ASP A 200 -49.11 42.48 28.71
N GLY A 201 -48.96 41.53 29.64
CA GLY A 201 -47.95 40.47 29.60
C GLY A 201 -46.51 40.96 29.83
N ARG A 202 -46.34 42.11 30.50
CA ARG A 202 -45.03 42.71 30.79
C ARG A 202 -44.64 42.53 32.25
N ALA A 203 -43.35 42.35 32.45
CA ALA A 203 -42.69 42.38 33.75
C ALA A 203 -42.96 43.68 34.52
N ALA A 204 -43.03 43.58 35.85
CA ALA A 204 -43.03 44.76 36.71
C ALA A 204 -41.74 45.60 36.49
N PRO A 205 -41.79 46.95 36.53
CA PRO A 205 -40.62 47.80 36.31
C PRO A 205 -39.46 47.46 37.27
N GLN A 206 -38.23 47.44 36.75
CA GLN A 206 -37.02 47.10 37.51
C GLN A 206 -36.88 47.91 38.81
N ALA A 207 -37.21 49.21 38.75
CA ALA A 207 -37.15 50.11 39.90
C ALA A 207 -38.02 49.64 41.08
N LEU A 208 -39.12 48.94 40.82
CA LEU A 208 -40.05 48.42 41.82
C LEU A 208 -39.66 47.02 42.32
N ARG A 209 -38.93 46.25 41.51
CA ARG A 209 -38.32 44.97 41.90
C ARG A 209 -37.11 45.14 42.82
N ASP A 210 -36.34 46.22 42.63
CA ASP A 210 -35.16 46.54 43.45
C ASP A 210 -35.53 47.10 44.85
N LEU A 211 -36.79 47.47 45.05
CA LEU A 211 -37.32 47.91 46.34
C LEU A 211 -37.47 46.70 47.29
N LYS A 212 -37.03 46.85 48.54
CA LYS A 212 -37.36 45.88 49.62
C LYS A 212 -38.85 45.99 49.97
N LEU A 213 -39.71 45.33 49.18
CA LEU A 213 -41.14 45.25 49.43
C LEU A 213 -41.42 44.39 50.67
N ARG A 214 -42.44 44.76 51.43
CA ARG A 214 -42.83 44.00 52.62
C ARG A 214 -43.47 42.67 52.18
N PRO A 215 -43.02 41.52 52.70
CA PRO A 215 -43.66 40.23 52.44
C PRO A 215 -45.14 40.28 52.82
N GLY A 216 -46.02 39.77 51.95
CA GLY A 216 -47.47 39.79 52.14
C GLY A 216 -48.18 41.10 51.80
N SER A 217 -47.47 42.11 51.26
CA SER A 217 -48.10 43.33 50.74
C SER A 217 -48.71 43.13 49.34
N LEU A 218 -49.65 43.99 48.98
CA LEU A 218 -50.23 44.02 47.63
C LEU A 218 -49.14 44.29 46.57
N ALA A 219 -48.18 45.17 46.87
CA ALA A 219 -47.01 45.42 46.03
C ALA A 219 -46.21 44.15 45.72
N ALA A 220 -45.84 43.38 46.75
CA ALA A 220 -45.08 42.15 46.60
C ALA A 220 -45.86 41.09 45.79
N SER A 221 -47.17 41.02 46.01
CA SER A 221 -48.04 40.06 45.32
C SER A 221 -48.21 40.39 43.84
N LEU A 222 -48.36 41.67 43.47
CA LEU A 222 -48.48 42.11 42.08
C LEU A 222 -47.17 41.91 41.29
N VAL A 223 -46.01 42.13 41.92
CA VAL A 223 -44.70 41.84 41.30
C VAL A 223 -44.54 40.34 41.06
N ALA A 224 -44.82 39.50 42.06
CA ALA A 224 -44.74 38.04 41.91
C ALA A 224 -45.70 37.50 40.83
N MET A 225 -46.90 38.08 40.72
CA MET A 225 -47.86 37.73 39.67
C MET A 225 -47.34 38.09 38.27
N GLY A 226 -46.74 39.28 38.11
CA GLY A 226 -46.13 39.69 36.84
C GLY A 226 -45.00 38.78 36.40
N ASP A 227 -44.15 38.36 37.34
CA ASP A 227 -43.04 37.44 37.06
C ASP A 227 -43.55 36.07 36.63
N SER A 228 -44.62 35.56 37.27
CA SER A 228 -45.23 34.28 36.91
C SER A 228 -45.93 34.30 35.54
N VAL A 229 -46.57 35.40 35.16
CA VAL A 229 -47.22 35.55 33.84
C VAL A 229 -46.19 35.58 32.72
N VAL A 230 -45.09 36.32 32.89
CA VAL A 230 -43.99 36.37 31.91
C VAL A 230 -43.36 34.98 31.74
N ALA A 231 -43.07 34.28 32.84
CA ALA A 231 -42.48 32.94 32.77
C ALA A 231 -43.39 31.91 32.06
N ARG A 232 -44.72 32.00 32.22
CA ARG A 232 -45.67 31.14 31.51
C ARG A 232 -45.72 31.42 30.01
N LEU A 233 -45.71 32.70 29.61
CA LEU A 233 -45.70 33.09 28.19
C LEU A 233 -44.40 32.70 27.48
N GLU A 234 -43.27 32.73 28.19
CA GLU A 234 -41.99 32.26 27.66
C GLU A 234 -41.99 30.72 27.48
N ALA A 235 -42.48 29.96 28.47
CA ALA A 235 -42.58 28.51 28.37
C ALA A 235 -43.49 28.03 27.21
N ASP A 236 -44.66 28.64 27.02
CA ASP A 236 -45.58 28.29 25.92
C ASP A 236 -44.97 28.62 24.54
N ARG A 237 -44.21 29.73 24.44
CA ARG A 237 -43.49 30.08 23.21
C ARG A 237 -42.35 29.11 22.91
N GLU A 238 -41.63 28.65 23.92
CA GLU A 238 -40.57 27.67 23.75
C GLU A 238 -41.12 26.32 23.25
N GLN A 239 -42.24 25.83 23.79
CA GLN A 239 -42.85 24.57 23.34
C GLN A 239 -43.39 24.64 21.90
N LEU A 240 -43.99 25.76 21.50
CA LEU A 240 -44.43 25.95 20.11
C LEU A 240 -43.24 26.12 19.16
N ALA A 241 -42.21 26.83 19.59
CA ALA A 241 -40.97 26.98 18.83
C ALA A 241 -40.22 25.64 18.70
N GLU A 242 -40.27 24.76 19.70
CA GLU A 242 -39.69 23.42 19.66
C GLU A 242 -40.39 22.52 18.64
N ASN A 243 -41.73 22.45 18.65
CA ASN A 243 -42.49 21.66 17.68
C ASN A 243 -42.29 22.12 16.23
N LEU A 244 -42.28 23.44 15.98
CA LEU A 244 -41.96 24.01 14.68
C LEU A 244 -40.51 23.73 14.26
N ARG A 245 -39.58 23.71 15.21
CA ARG A 245 -38.16 23.40 14.95
C ARG A 245 -37.95 21.94 14.59
N ILE A 246 -38.66 21.00 15.23
CA ILE A 246 -38.61 19.58 14.86
C ILE A 246 -39.15 19.38 13.44
N ARG A 247 -40.30 19.98 13.09
CA ARG A 247 -40.84 19.92 11.72
C ARG A 247 -39.89 20.53 10.69
N THR A 248 -39.37 21.72 10.97
CA THR A 248 -38.43 22.40 10.06
C THR A 248 -37.12 21.61 9.92
N ALA A 249 -36.64 21.00 11.01
CA ALA A 249 -35.46 20.14 10.98
C ALA A 249 -35.69 18.92 10.08
N LEU A 250 -36.81 18.21 10.27
CA LEU A 250 -37.19 17.07 9.42
C LEU A 250 -37.39 17.46 7.95
N ASP A 251 -37.89 18.66 7.65
CA ASP A 251 -38.02 19.17 6.27
C ASP A 251 -36.68 19.50 5.61
N SER A 252 -35.65 19.78 6.41
CA SER A 252 -34.32 20.18 5.93
C SER A 252 -33.31 19.03 5.82
N VAL A 253 -33.62 17.85 6.39
CA VAL A 253 -32.72 16.68 6.28
C VAL A 253 -32.85 16.00 4.93
N THR A 254 -31.75 15.41 4.48
CA THR A 254 -31.67 14.62 3.25
C THR A 254 -32.22 13.20 3.41
N THR A 255 -32.42 12.74 4.65
CA THR A 255 -33.09 11.47 4.92
C THR A 255 -34.56 11.59 4.54
N ASN A 256 -35.07 10.64 3.78
CA ASN A 256 -36.47 10.66 3.38
C ASN A 256 -37.34 10.10 4.52
N VAL A 257 -38.25 10.91 5.05
CA VAL A 257 -39.03 10.58 6.24
C VAL A 257 -40.52 10.74 5.97
N MET A 258 -41.29 9.73 6.38
CA MET A 258 -42.75 9.72 6.39
C MET A 258 -43.24 9.37 7.78
N ILE A 259 -44.30 10.02 8.25
CA ILE A 259 -44.98 9.67 9.51
C ILE A 259 -46.44 9.37 9.20
N ALA A 260 -46.91 8.23 9.70
CA ALA A 260 -48.32 7.85 9.71
C ALA A 260 -48.83 7.77 11.15
N ASP A 261 -50.11 8.07 11.35
CA ASP A 261 -50.76 7.93 12.65
C ASP A 261 -51.14 6.48 12.97
N THR A 262 -51.85 6.25 14.08
CA THR A 262 -52.31 4.91 14.49
C THR A 262 -53.41 4.34 13.59
N ALA A 263 -54.14 5.19 12.87
CA ALA A 263 -55.10 4.79 11.84
C ALA A 263 -54.40 4.42 10.51
N ARG A 264 -53.07 4.62 10.45
CA ARG A 264 -52.20 4.40 9.28
C ARG A 264 -52.42 5.43 8.16
N ASP A 265 -52.93 6.60 8.53
CA ASP A 265 -53.04 7.75 7.64
C ASP A 265 -51.74 8.57 7.70
N ILE A 266 -51.23 8.97 6.54
CA ILE A 266 -49.98 9.72 6.44
C ILE A 266 -50.21 11.15 6.91
N ILE A 267 -49.59 11.53 8.02
CA ILE A 267 -49.75 12.86 8.62
C ILE A 267 -48.59 13.81 8.31
N TYR A 268 -47.45 13.28 7.87
CA TYR A 268 -46.28 14.09 7.51
C TYR A 268 -45.38 13.36 6.51
N VAL A 269 -44.84 14.10 5.55
CA VAL A 269 -43.81 13.68 4.62
C VAL A 269 -42.85 14.85 4.47
N ASN A 270 -41.55 14.59 4.61
CA ASN A 270 -40.57 15.65 4.45
C ASN A 270 -40.30 15.97 2.98
N ARG A 271 -39.70 17.14 2.73
CA ARG A 271 -39.42 17.63 1.37
C ARG A 271 -38.62 16.62 0.52
N SER A 272 -37.59 16.01 1.10
CA SER A 272 -36.71 15.06 0.39
C SER A 272 -37.50 13.85 -0.15
N LEU A 273 -38.35 13.24 0.68
CA LEU A 273 -39.16 12.09 0.25
C LEU A 273 -40.17 12.48 -0.83
N LEU A 274 -40.80 13.66 -0.70
CA LEU A 274 -41.76 14.14 -1.69
C LEU A 274 -41.11 14.40 -3.06
N GLU A 275 -39.90 14.94 -3.09
CA GLU A 275 -39.13 15.14 -4.33
C GLU A 275 -38.81 13.81 -5.03
N ILE A 276 -38.38 12.79 -4.27
CA ILE A 276 -38.11 11.44 -4.81
C ILE A 276 -39.39 10.78 -5.32
N PHE A 277 -40.47 10.82 -4.54
CA PHE A 277 -41.75 10.25 -4.93
C PHE A 277 -42.36 10.94 -6.15
N SER A 278 -42.19 12.25 -6.28
CA SER A 278 -42.64 12.99 -7.47
C SER A 278 -41.80 12.62 -8.70
N ALA A 279 -40.47 12.52 -8.55
CA ALA A 279 -39.58 12.15 -9.65
C ALA A 279 -39.76 10.69 -10.11
N ALA A 280 -40.14 9.80 -9.19
CA ALA A 280 -40.34 8.37 -9.46
C ALA A 280 -41.83 8.00 -9.64
N GLU A 281 -42.74 8.98 -9.70
CA GLU A 281 -44.19 8.74 -9.65
C GLU A 281 -44.66 7.80 -10.77
N ASP A 282 -44.23 8.06 -12.01
CA ASP A 282 -44.60 7.26 -13.18
C ASP A 282 -44.05 5.83 -13.13
N ASP A 283 -42.88 5.64 -12.52
CA ASP A 283 -42.30 4.32 -12.32
C ASP A 283 -43.04 3.56 -11.22
N ILE A 284 -43.32 4.21 -10.08
CA ILE A 284 -44.08 3.64 -8.96
C ILE A 284 -45.50 3.26 -9.40
N ARG A 285 -46.14 4.07 -10.27
CA ARG A 285 -47.48 3.78 -10.83
C ARG A 285 -47.56 2.47 -11.62
N ARG A 286 -46.44 1.95 -12.12
CA ARG A 286 -46.42 0.63 -12.81
C ARG A 286 -46.78 -0.50 -11.86
N ASP A 287 -46.35 -0.40 -10.60
CA ASP A 287 -46.63 -1.38 -9.56
C ASP A 287 -47.83 -0.98 -8.68
N LEU A 288 -48.08 0.33 -8.54
CA LEU A 288 -49.14 0.93 -7.73
C LEU A 288 -49.92 2.00 -8.51
N PRO A 289 -50.90 1.63 -9.36
CA PRO A 289 -51.57 2.57 -10.28
C PRO A 289 -52.30 3.75 -9.61
N GLY A 290 -52.70 3.60 -8.34
CA GLY A 290 -53.35 4.66 -7.56
C GLY A 290 -52.40 5.64 -6.87
N PHE A 291 -51.08 5.49 -7.04
CA PHE A 291 -50.09 6.33 -6.39
C PHE A 291 -50.09 7.77 -6.95
N ASN A 292 -50.18 8.74 -6.03
CA ASN A 292 -50.07 10.16 -6.33
C ASN A 292 -49.22 10.86 -5.26
N ALA A 293 -48.08 11.42 -5.66
CA ALA A 293 -47.13 12.07 -4.75
C ALA A 293 -47.71 13.35 -4.14
N SER A 294 -48.47 14.14 -4.91
CA SER A 294 -49.02 15.43 -4.49
C SER A 294 -50.16 15.33 -3.47
N SER A 295 -50.85 14.18 -3.43
CA SER A 295 -51.95 13.90 -2.49
C SER A 295 -51.59 12.81 -1.47
N ILE A 296 -50.29 12.63 -1.19
CA ILE A 296 -49.83 11.56 -0.29
C ILE A 296 -50.16 11.85 1.18
N ILE A 297 -50.12 13.12 1.59
CA ILE A 297 -50.49 13.55 2.95
C ILE A 297 -52.01 13.45 3.09
N GLY A 298 -52.47 12.76 4.13
CA GLY A 298 -53.88 12.46 4.40
C GLY A 298 -54.38 11.18 3.72
N SER A 299 -53.55 10.50 2.93
CA SER A 299 -53.88 9.19 2.37
C SER A 299 -53.48 8.06 3.32
N SER A 300 -54.19 6.93 3.26
CA SER A 300 -53.85 5.73 4.04
C SER A 300 -52.75 4.93 3.36
N ILE A 301 -51.75 4.45 4.12
CA ILE A 301 -50.68 3.59 3.60
C ILE A 301 -51.20 2.22 3.14
N ASP A 302 -52.41 1.82 3.54
CA ASP A 302 -53.01 0.54 3.16
C ASP A 302 -53.15 0.42 1.64
N GLY A 303 -53.36 1.54 0.93
CA GLY A 303 -53.43 1.58 -0.53
C GLY A 303 -52.12 1.27 -1.25
N PHE A 304 -50.99 1.22 -0.53
CA PHE A 304 -49.65 0.99 -1.10
C PHE A 304 -49.11 -0.43 -0.84
N HIS A 305 -49.91 -1.31 -0.23
CA HIS A 305 -49.50 -2.66 0.13
C HIS A 305 -50.38 -3.71 -0.56
N ARG A 306 -49.77 -4.79 -1.06
CA ARG A 306 -50.50 -5.90 -1.71
C ARG A 306 -51.43 -6.64 -0.74
N ALA A 307 -51.11 -6.67 0.56
CA ALA A 307 -51.87 -7.38 1.59
C ALA A 307 -52.00 -6.54 2.87
N PRO A 308 -52.80 -5.45 2.87
CA PRO A 308 -52.78 -4.42 3.93
C PRO A 308 -52.99 -4.96 5.35
N GLU A 309 -53.80 -6.01 5.50
CA GLU A 309 -54.02 -6.68 6.78
C GLU A 309 -52.73 -7.22 7.41
N HIS A 310 -51.77 -7.68 6.60
CA HIS A 310 -50.47 -8.14 7.06
C HIS A 310 -49.66 -6.99 7.67
N GLN A 311 -49.59 -5.84 6.99
CA GLN A 311 -48.90 -4.66 7.51
C GLN A 311 -49.59 -4.10 8.75
N ALA A 312 -50.92 -4.05 8.77
CA ALA A 312 -51.67 -3.62 9.94
C ALA A 312 -51.35 -4.49 11.18
N MET A 313 -51.32 -5.82 11.03
CA MET A 313 -50.94 -6.74 12.11
C MET A 313 -49.48 -6.58 12.55
N MET A 314 -48.56 -6.35 11.60
CA MET A 314 -47.14 -6.15 11.88
C MET A 314 -46.93 -4.85 12.68
N LEU A 315 -47.53 -3.74 12.21
CA LEU A 315 -47.43 -2.43 12.85
C LEU A 315 -48.04 -2.44 14.25
N ALA A 316 -49.20 -3.09 14.46
CA ALA A 316 -49.83 -3.21 15.78
C ALA A 316 -48.92 -3.90 16.83
N LYS A 317 -48.10 -4.86 16.38
CA LYS A 317 -47.16 -5.61 17.23
C LYS A 317 -45.76 -5.00 17.28
N LEU A 318 -45.51 -3.92 16.54
CA LEU A 318 -44.20 -3.31 16.47
C LEU A 318 -43.85 -2.66 17.80
N ARG A 319 -42.69 -3.02 18.37
CA ARG A 319 -42.16 -2.47 19.64
C ARG A 319 -40.76 -1.86 19.49
N GLY A 320 -40.13 -2.01 18.34
CA GLY A 320 -38.79 -1.49 18.04
C GLY A 320 -38.61 -1.34 16.53
N THR A 321 -37.37 -1.13 16.08
CA THR A 321 -37.06 -0.90 14.66
C THR A 321 -37.33 -2.13 13.80
N HIS A 322 -38.13 -1.98 12.74
CA HIS A 322 -38.26 -2.97 11.68
C HIS A 322 -37.54 -2.49 10.42
N ARG A 323 -36.74 -3.37 9.81
CA ARG A 323 -36.00 -3.07 8.58
C ARG A 323 -36.47 -4.01 7.48
N ALA A 324 -36.81 -3.46 6.33
CA ALA A 324 -37.23 -4.21 5.16
C ALA A 324 -36.60 -3.62 3.90
N GLN A 325 -36.54 -4.42 2.84
CA GLN A 325 -36.19 -3.97 1.51
C GLN A 325 -37.31 -4.39 0.57
N ILE A 326 -37.80 -3.45 -0.23
CA ILE A 326 -38.84 -3.69 -1.22
C ILE A 326 -38.35 -3.26 -2.60
N SER A 327 -38.96 -3.85 -3.63
CA SER A 327 -38.83 -3.35 -4.99
C SER A 327 -40.14 -2.67 -5.40
N VAL A 328 -40.04 -1.42 -5.88
CA VAL A 328 -41.18 -0.62 -6.31
C VAL A 328 -40.77 0.27 -7.48
N GLY A 329 -41.49 0.22 -8.59
CA GLY A 329 -41.19 0.97 -9.80
C GLY A 329 -39.81 0.67 -10.39
N GLY A 330 -39.32 -0.57 -10.24
CA GLY A 330 -37.97 -0.95 -10.67
C GLY A 330 -36.83 -0.38 -9.81
N ARG A 331 -37.15 0.28 -8.69
CA ARG A 331 -36.20 0.75 -7.69
C ARG A 331 -36.16 -0.20 -6.50
N THR A 332 -35.03 -0.24 -5.81
CA THR A 332 -34.83 -0.99 -4.58
C THR A 332 -34.83 -0.03 -3.40
N MET A 333 -35.93 0.00 -2.66
CA MET A 333 -36.10 0.88 -1.50
C MET A 333 -35.85 0.09 -0.21
N GLN A 334 -34.97 0.62 0.63
CA GLN A 334 -34.82 0.17 2.01
C GLN A 334 -35.74 1.01 2.90
N LEU A 335 -36.50 0.34 3.76
CA LEU A 335 -37.38 0.97 4.75
C LEU A 335 -36.92 0.65 6.16
N ILE A 336 -36.88 1.67 7.00
CA ILE A 336 -36.65 1.55 8.43
C ILE A 336 -37.87 2.14 9.14
N VAL A 337 -38.66 1.27 9.76
CA VAL A 337 -39.91 1.63 10.45
C VAL A 337 -39.67 1.63 11.95
N ASN A 338 -40.02 2.72 12.63
CA ASN A 338 -39.97 2.83 14.08
C ASN A 338 -41.33 3.26 14.64
N PRO A 339 -41.80 2.68 15.76
CA PRO A 339 -43.01 3.15 16.43
C PRO A 339 -42.75 4.48 17.15
N ILE A 340 -43.69 5.40 17.08
CA ILE A 340 -43.74 6.61 17.90
C ILE A 340 -44.56 6.27 19.14
N VAL A 341 -44.00 6.53 20.33
CA VAL A 341 -44.68 6.29 21.61
C VAL A 341 -44.90 7.62 22.34
N ASP A 342 -46.04 7.74 23.01
CA ASP A 342 -46.34 8.90 23.85
C ASP A 342 -45.71 8.77 25.25
N ALA A 343 -45.94 9.78 26.11
CA ALA A 343 -45.41 9.79 27.47
C ALA A 343 -45.99 8.70 28.39
N ALA A 344 -47.11 8.06 28.00
CA ALA A 344 -47.71 6.93 28.70
C ALA A 344 -47.20 5.58 28.18
N GLY A 345 -46.38 5.58 27.11
CA GLY A 345 -45.87 4.38 26.46
C GLY A 345 -46.83 3.76 25.44
N GLU A 346 -47.93 4.45 25.12
CA GLU A 346 -48.89 4.01 24.11
C GLU A 346 -48.43 4.47 22.71
N SER A 347 -48.81 3.73 21.67
CA SER A 347 -48.40 4.06 20.31
C SER A 347 -49.15 5.30 19.80
N ALA A 348 -48.38 6.30 19.36
CA ALA A 348 -48.89 7.54 18.78
C ALA A 348 -48.80 7.56 17.24
N GLY A 349 -48.17 6.55 16.63
CA GLY A 349 -48.00 6.44 15.18
C GLY A 349 -46.70 5.72 14.81
N PHE A 350 -46.27 5.88 13.57
CA PHE A 350 -45.10 5.23 13.00
C PHE A 350 -44.30 6.21 12.14
N VAL A 351 -42.97 6.19 12.28
CA VAL A 351 -42.06 6.89 11.38
C VAL A 351 -41.37 5.87 10.48
N VAL A 352 -41.31 6.17 9.18
CA VAL A 352 -40.65 5.36 8.17
C VAL A 352 -39.59 6.19 7.49
N GLU A 353 -38.35 5.70 7.53
CA GLU A 353 -37.24 6.23 6.75
C GLU A 353 -37.10 5.43 5.46
N TRP A 354 -36.95 6.13 4.34
CA TRP A 354 -36.78 5.55 3.01
C TRP A 354 -35.38 5.83 2.47
N ALA A 355 -34.68 4.81 2.00
CA ALA A 355 -33.41 4.95 1.30
C ALA A 355 -33.46 4.21 -0.04
N ASP A 356 -33.27 4.92 -1.14
CA ASP A 356 -33.12 4.31 -2.46
C ASP A 356 -31.73 3.68 -2.55
N ARG A 357 -31.65 2.34 -2.62
CA ARG A 357 -30.42 1.56 -2.73
C ARG A 357 -30.26 0.92 -4.12
N THR A 358 -30.92 1.46 -5.14
CA THR A 358 -30.95 0.86 -6.48
C THR A 358 -29.56 0.83 -7.13
N VAL A 359 -28.73 1.85 -6.91
CA VAL A 359 -27.37 1.90 -7.47
C VAL A 359 -26.45 0.91 -6.75
N GLU A 360 -26.54 0.84 -5.43
CA GLU A 360 -25.75 -0.05 -4.58
C GLU A 360 -26.04 -1.51 -4.90
N VAL A 361 -27.31 -1.91 -4.95
CA VAL A 361 -27.69 -3.31 -5.23
C VAL A 361 -27.30 -3.71 -6.66
N ARG A 362 -27.40 -2.81 -7.64
CA ARG A 362 -26.91 -3.07 -9.00
C ARG A 362 -25.39 -3.19 -9.05
N LEU A 363 -24.66 -2.34 -8.32
CA LEU A 363 -23.21 -2.46 -8.20
C LEU A 363 -22.82 -3.77 -7.53
N GLU A 364 -23.47 -4.17 -6.43
CA GLU A 364 -23.21 -5.43 -5.73
C GLU A 364 -23.33 -6.62 -6.71
N ALA A 365 -24.39 -6.65 -7.52
CA ALA A 365 -24.58 -7.67 -8.55
C ALA A 365 -23.54 -7.57 -9.69
N GLU A 366 -23.21 -6.36 -10.14
CA GLU A 366 -22.23 -6.11 -11.19
C GLU A 366 -20.81 -6.53 -10.76
N VAL A 367 -20.40 -6.13 -9.56
CA VAL A 367 -19.14 -6.52 -8.91
C VAL A 367 -19.08 -8.03 -8.75
N SER A 368 -20.14 -8.66 -8.23
CA SER A 368 -20.20 -10.12 -8.06
C SER A 368 -19.99 -10.85 -9.39
N ARG A 369 -20.63 -10.38 -10.47
CA ARG A 369 -20.46 -10.93 -11.82
C ARG A 369 -19.03 -10.76 -12.34
N VAL A 370 -18.46 -9.56 -12.24
CA VAL A 370 -17.10 -9.27 -12.73
C VAL A 370 -16.05 -10.06 -11.96
N ILE A 371 -16.17 -10.14 -10.63
CA ILE A 371 -15.26 -10.93 -9.79
C ILE A 371 -15.38 -12.42 -10.11
N SER A 372 -16.60 -12.93 -10.32
CA SER A 372 -16.79 -14.35 -10.67
C SER A 372 -16.17 -14.70 -12.02
N ALA A 373 -16.30 -13.81 -13.01
CA ALA A 373 -15.65 -13.97 -14.32
C ALA A 373 -14.11 -13.92 -14.19
N ALA A 374 -13.59 -12.96 -13.43
CA ALA A 374 -12.16 -12.82 -13.18
C ALA A 374 -11.56 -14.04 -12.46
N ALA A 375 -12.30 -14.60 -11.49
CA ALA A 375 -11.90 -15.83 -10.79
C ALA A 375 -11.88 -17.05 -11.72
N ALA A 376 -12.69 -17.06 -12.78
CA ALA A 376 -12.69 -18.08 -13.83
C ALA A 376 -11.64 -17.81 -14.93
N GLY A 377 -10.83 -16.74 -14.82
CA GLY A 377 -9.79 -16.38 -15.76
C GLY A 377 -10.19 -15.36 -16.84
N ASP A 378 -11.46 -14.93 -16.88
CA ASP A 378 -11.91 -13.87 -17.78
C ASP A 378 -11.73 -12.48 -17.12
N LEU A 379 -10.62 -11.83 -17.47
CA LEU A 379 -10.28 -10.50 -16.99
C LEU A 379 -10.76 -9.37 -17.92
N SER A 380 -11.63 -9.65 -18.90
CA SER A 380 -12.14 -8.64 -19.84
C SER A 380 -13.32 -7.82 -19.29
N GLY A 381 -14.04 -8.35 -18.30
CA GLY A 381 -15.20 -7.70 -17.70
C GLY A 381 -14.83 -6.40 -16.97
N ARG A 382 -15.61 -5.33 -17.18
CA ARG A 382 -15.44 -4.05 -16.47
C ARG A 382 -16.73 -3.64 -15.76
N ILE A 383 -16.57 -2.95 -14.63
CA ILE A 383 -17.67 -2.30 -13.90
C ILE A 383 -17.89 -0.93 -14.53
N ARG A 384 -19.14 -0.62 -14.88
CA ARG A 384 -19.54 0.69 -15.39
C ARG A 384 -19.29 1.79 -14.38
N THR A 385 -18.83 2.95 -14.83
CA THR A 385 -18.49 4.09 -13.96
C THR A 385 -19.38 5.32 -14.18
N ASP A 386 -20.15 5.34 -15.26
CA ASP A 386 -20.95 6.50 -15.72
C ASP A 386 -22.12 6.84 -14.80
N ASP A 387 -22.67 5.85 -14.08
CA ASP A 387 -23.80 6.01 -13.18
C ASP A 387 -23.41 6.05 -11.69
N LYS A 388 -22.12 6.24 -11.38
CA LYS A 388 -21.58 6.12 -10.01
C LYS A 388 -20.82 7.38 -9.59
N SER A 389 -20.87 7.70 -8.29
CA SER A 389 -20.17 8.84 -7.70
C SER A 389 -19.57 8.49 -6.34
N GLY A 390 -18.62 9.30 -5.86
CA GLY A 390 -17.99 9.13 -4.55
C GLY A 390 -17.27 7.79 -4.40
N PHE A 391 -17.54 7.09 -3.29
CA PHE A 391 -16.89 5.81 -2.99
C PHE A 391 -17.14 4.72 -4.04
N LEU A 392 -18.36 4.62 -4.57
CA LEU A 392 -18.72 3.57 -5.55
C LEU A 392 -17.95 3.72 -6.86
N LEU A 393 -17.73 4.97 -7.31
CA LEU A 393 -16.91 5.27 -8.48
C LEU A 393 -15.44 4.92 -8.24
N ALA A 394 -14.90 5.28 -7.07
CA ALA A 394 -13.52 4.95 -6.71
C ALA A 394 -13.30 3.43 -6.68
N LEU A 395 -14.24 2.68 -6.08
CA LEU A 395 -14.18 1.22 -6.03
C LEU A 395 -14.24 0.60 -7.44
N ALA A 396 -15.17 1.04 -8.29
CA ALA A 396 -15.26 0.56 -9.67
C ALA A 396 -13.98 0.85 -10.47
N GLY A 397 -13.40 2.05 -10.31
CA GLY A 397 -12.14 2.42 -10.95
C GLY A 397 -10.95 1.59 -10.46
N GLN A 398 -10.84 1.35 -9.16
CA GLN A 398 -9.78 0.50 -8.58
C GLN A 398 -9.88 -0.95 -9.04
N LEU A 399 -11.09 -1.53 -9.06
CA LEU A 399 -11.31 -2.89 -9.54
C LEU A 399 -10.98 -3.02 -11.04
N ASN A 400 -11.42 -2.07 -11.87
CA ASN A 400 -11.08 -2.05 -13.29
C ASN A 400 -9.56 -1.94 -13.50
N GLY A 401 -8.88 -1.05 -12.77
CA GLY A 401 -7.43 -0.89 -12.86
C GLY A 401 -6.65 -2.14 -12.43
N LEU A 402 -7.13 -2.86 -11.40
CA LEU A 402 -6.57 -4.15 -11.00
C LEU A 402 -6.74 -5.19 -12.12
N LEU A 403 -7.93 -5.27 -12.74
CA LEU A 403 -8.19 -6.19 -13.85
C LEU A 403 -7.34 -5.85 -15.08
N ASP A 404 -7.17 -4.56 -15.41
CA ASP A 404 -6.31 -4.11 -16.51
C ASP A 404 -4.84 -4.51 -16.28
N ALA A 405 -4.31 -4.24 -15.08
CA ALA A 405 -2.92 -4.58 -14.74
C ALA A 405 -2.67 -6.10 -14.77
N ASN A 406 -3.60 -6.88 -14.23
CA ASN A 406 -3.50 -8.34 -14.25
C ASN A 406 -3.66 -8.91 -15.66
N ALA A 407 -4.62 -8.41 -16.46
CA ALA A 407 -4.85 -8.86 -17.82
C ALA A 407 -3.62 -8.60 -18.69
N ALA A 408 -3.08 -7.38 -18.67
CA ALA A 408 -1.90 -7.03 -19.45
C ALA A 408 -0.68 -7.88 -19.07
N SER A 409 -0.45 -8.13 -17.78
CA SER A 409 0.69 -8.92 -17.32
C SER A 409 0.58 -10.40 -17.71
N LEU A 410 -0.61 -11.00 -17.58
CA LEU A 410 -0.83 -12.39 -17.97
C LEU A 410 -0.80 -12.59 -19.48
N ASP A 411 -1.30 -11.62 -20.25
CA ASP A 411 -1.29 -11.66 -21.72
C ASP A 411 0.15 -11.64 -22.27
N GLN A 412 1.03 -10.80 -21.69
CA GLN A 412 2.45 -10.76 -22.04
C GLN A 412 3.15 -12.11 -21.80
N VAL A 413 2.92 -12.73 -20.65
CA VAL A 413 3.51 -14.04 -20.30
C VAL A 413 2.97 -15.12 -21.23
N SER A 414 1.66 -15.12 -21.51
CA SER A 414 1.03 -16.00 -22.47
C SER A 414 1.64 -15.84 -23.87
N GLY A 415 1.92 -14.60 -24.30
CA GLY A 415 2.58 -14.29 -25.56
C GLY A 415 4.00 -14.86 -25.65
N VAL A 416 4.79 -14.72 -24.59
CA VAL A 416 6.14 -15.33 -24.52
C VAL A 416 6.05 -16.86 -24.59
N LEU A 417 5.13 -17.47 -23.84
CA LEU A 417 4.95 -18.93 -23.84
C LEU A 417 4.46 -19.47 -25.19
N THR A 418 3.60 -18.73 -25.88
CA THR A 418 3.15 -19.07 -27.24
C THR A 418 4.30 -19.01 -28.23
N SER A 419 5.09 -17.92 -28.21
CA SER A 419 6.27 -17.78 -29.05
C SER A 419 7.29 -18.89 -28.78
N LEU A 420 7.47 -19.26 -27.51
CA LEU A 420 8.33 -20.36 -27.09
C LEU A 420 7.84 -21.70 -27.64
N ALA A 421 6.53 -21.97 -27.62
CA ALA A 421 5.93 -23.17 -28.18
C ALA A 421 6.09 -23.26 -29.71
N ASP A 422 6.04 -22.12 -30.39
CA ASP A 422 6.29 -21.99 -31.83
C ASP A 422 7.79 -22.07 -32.19
N GLY A 423 8.67 -22.16 -31.18
CA GLY A 423 10.12 -22.24 -31.34
C GLY A 423 10.81 -20.88 -31.53
N ASP A 424 10.09 -19.78 -31.39
CA ASP A 424 10.66 -18.43 -31.40
C ASP A 424 11.24 -18.08 -30.02
N LEU A 425 12.57 -18.18 -29.93
CA LEU A 425 13.34 -17.85 -28.72
C LEU A 425 13.82 -16.40 -28.69
N THR A 426 13.31 -15.53 -29.57
CA THR A 426 13.71 -14.12 -29.66
C THR A 426 12.81 -13.18 -28.88
N VAL A 427 11.55 -13.58 -28.64
CA VAL A 427 10.57 -12.79 -27.89
C VAL A 427 10.93 -12.74 -26.40
N ARG A 428 10.78 -11.56 -25.80
CA ARG A 428 10.98 -11.30 -24.38
C ARG A 428 9.78 -10.56 -23.82
N MET A 429 9.55 -10.72 -22.52
CA MET A 429 8.59 -9.90 -21.80
C MET A 429 9.26 -8.59 -21.40
N ASP A 430 8.75 -7.48 -21.92
CA ASP A 430 9.28 -6.13 -21.71
C ASP A 430 8.28 -5.25 -20.95
N GLY A 431 8.78 -4.39 -20.06
CA GLY A 431 7.96 -3.47 -19.27
C GLY A 431 8.42 -3.33 -17.81
N ASP A 432 7.94 -2.27 -17.17
CA ASP A 432 8.15 -2.00 -15.74
C ASP A 432 7.07 -2.70 -14.92
N PHE A 433 7.33 -3.97 -14.62
CA PHE A 433 6.50 -4.77 -13.73
C PHE A 433 7.04 -4.70 -12.30
N GLN A 434 6.15 -4.89 -11.33
CA GLN A 434 6.48 -4.85 -9.91
C GLN A 434 5.99 -6.12 -9.21
N GLY A 435 6.63 -6.49 -8.10
CA GLY A 435 6.26 -7.67 -7.29
C GLY A 435 6.29 -8.97 -8.11
N VAL A 436 5.23 -9.79 -7.97
CA VAL A 436 5.14 -11.11 -8.61
C VAL A 436 5.20 -11.03 -10.13
N PHE A 437 4.66 -9.97 -10.76
CA PHE A 437 4.72 -9.82 -12.21
C PHE A 437 6.14 -9.54 -12.72
N ALA A 438 6.96 -8.82 -11.94
CA ALA A 438 8.38 -8.61 -12.25
C ALA A 438 9.15 -9.92 -12.21
N GLN A 439 8.89 -10.73 -11.18
CA GLN A 439 9.50 -12.05 -11.06
C GLN A 439 9.07 -12.98 -12.20
N MET A 440 7.79 -12.96 -12.57
CA MET A 440 7.29 -13.75 -13.71
C MET A 440 7.96 -13.34 -15.03
N ARG A 441 8.18 -12.03 -15.27
CA ARG A 441 8.98 -11.53 -16.40
C ARG A 441 10.39 -12.10 -16.36
N ASP A 442 11.08 -11.96 -15.22
CA ASP A 442 12.48 -12.36 -15.08
C ASP A 442 12.65 -13.87 -15.28
N ASP A 443 11.76 -14.68 -14.71
CA ASP A 443 11.75 -16.14 -14.85
C ASP A 443 11.43 -16.57 -16.29
N ALA A 444 10.46 -15.93 -16.94
CA ALA A 444 10.14 -16.19 -18.35
C ALA A 444 11.35 -15.86 -19.24
N ASN A 445 11.94 -14.67 -19.07
CA ASN A 445 13.10 -14.24 -19.85
C ASN A 445 14.34 -15.11 -19.59
N ALA A 446 14.57 -15.55 -18.34
CA ALA A 446 15.64 -16.47 -17.99
C ALA A 446 15.44 -17.85 -18.65
N THR A 447 14.20 -18.34 -18.71
CA THR A 447 13.84 -19.59 -19.40
C THR A 447 14.13 -19.50 -20.89
N VAL A 448 13.71 -18.40 -21.54
CA VAL A 448 14.01 -18.20 -22.97
C VAL A 448 15.52 -18.08 -23.20
N ALA A 449 16.26 -17.39 -22.33
CA ALA A 449 17.72 -17.29 -22.43
C ALA A 449 18.42 -18.66 -22.31
N GLN A 450 18.00 -19.51 -21.35
CA GLN A 450 18.55 -20.85 -21.19
C GLN A 450 18.28 -21.73 -22.41
N LEU A 451 17.05 -21.72 -22.93
CA LEU A 451 16.70 -22.48 -24.12
C LEU A 451 17.44 -21.97 -25.36
N THR A 452 17.58 -20.65 -25.52
CA THR A 452 18.40 -20.04 -26.58
C THR A 452 19.83 -20.55 -26.51
N GLY A 453 20.42 -20.59 -25.32
CA GLY A 453 21.77 -21.10 -25.11
C GLY A 453 21.92 -22.59 -25.42
N ILE A 454 20.94 -23.42 -25.05
CA ILE A 454 20.92 -24.85 -25.38
C ILE A 454 20.85 -25.05 -26.89
N VAL A 455 19.90 -24.41 -27.57
CA VAL A 455 19.74 -24.51 -29.03
C VAL A 455 20.99 -24.01 -29.76
N GLY A 456 21.58 -22.90 -29.32
CA GLY A 456 22.83 -22.38 -29.90
C GLY A 456 24.00 -23.38 -29.77
N ARG A 457 24.13 -24.07 -28.63
CA ARG A 457 25.14 -25.14 -28.48
C ARG A 457 24.87 -26.34 -29.39
N ILE A 458 23.60 -26.72 -29.57
CA ILE A 458 23.22 -27.81 -30.47
C ILE A 458 23.55 -27.43 -31.93
N GLN A 459 23.24 -26.21 -32.36
CA GLN A 459 23.57 -25.72 -33.70
C GLN A 459 25.08 -25.70 -33.93
N ALA A 460 25.87 -25.20 -32.96
CA ALA A 460 27.33 -25.20 -33.05
C ALA A 460 27.90 -26.62 -33.15
N ALA A 461 27.40 -27.56 -32.32
CA ALA A 461 27.81 -28.96 -32.37
C ALA A 461 27.43 -29.63 -33.71
N SER A 462 26.23 -29.38 -34.22
CA SER A 462 25.80 -29.88 -35.52
C SER A 462 26.66 -29.33 -36.67
N GLY A 463 27.04 -28.05 -36.61
CA GLY A 463 27.97 -27.45 -37.56
C GLY A 463 29.35 -28.11 -37.53
N ALA A 464 29.90 -28.33 -36.33
CA ALA A 464 31.18 -29.02 -36.15
C ALA A 464 31.15 -30.47 -36.68
N ILE A 465 30.05 -31.21 -36.43
CA ILE A 465 29.84 -32.55 -36.99
C ILE A 465 29.77 -32.52 -38.52
N GLY A 466 29.09 -31.51 -39.09
CA GLY A 466 29.01 -31.32 -40.54
C GLY A 466 30.38 -31.11 -41.18
N THR A 467 31.22 -30.26 -40.58
CA THR A 467 32.61 -30.05 -41.02
C THR A 467 33.43 -31.33 -40.90
N ALA A 468 33.41 -32.00 -39.74
CA ALA A 468 34.16 -33.24 -39.53
C ALA A 468 33.73 -34.36 -40.49
N SER A 469 32.43 -34.46 -40.79
CA SER A 469 31.91 -35.43 -41.75
C SER A 469 32.41 -35.15 -43.17
N SER A 470 32.53 -33.87 -43.54
CA SER A 470 33.08 -33.46 -44.86
C SER A 470 34.58 -33.77 -44.97
N GLU A 471 35.34 -33.56 -43.90
CA GLU A 471 36.76 -33.91 -43.83
C GLU A 471 36.97 -35.43 -43.91
N ILE A 472 36.14 -36.22 -43.20
CA ILE A 472 36.18 -37.69 -43.30
C ILE A 472 35.85 -38.15 -44.72
N ALA A 473 34.84 -37.57 -45.37
CA ALA A 473 34.49 -37.92 -46.75
C ALA A 473 35.66 -37.66 -47.71
N ALA A 474 36.27 -36.47 -47.63
CA ALA A 474 37.45 -36.14 -48.44
C ALA A 474 38.65 -37.06 -48.14
N GLY A 475 38.88 -37.40 -46.87
CA GLY A 475 39.93 -38.34 -46.47
C GLY A 475 39.67 -39.76 -46.97
N ASN A 476 38.42 -40.20 -47.00
CA ASN A 476 38.02 -41.50 -47.51
C ASN A 476 38.19 -41.59 -49.04
N ASP A 477 37.88 -40.52 -49.77
CA ASP A 477 38.13 -40.44 -51.21
C ASP A 477 39.64 -40.51 -51.54
N ASP A 478 40.48 -39.83 -50.75
CA ASP A 478 41.94 -39.92 -50.89
C ASP A 478 42.46 -41.33 -50.57
N LEU A 479 41.96 -41.94 -49.50
CA LEU A 479 42.30 -43.31 -49.14
C LEU A 479 41.90 -44.29 -50.24
N SER A 480 40.68 -44.19 -50.77
CA SER A 480 40.20 -45.03 -51.87
C SER A 480 41.13 -44.93 -53.08
N ARG A 481 41.48 -43.72 -53.50
CA ARG A 481 42.40 -43.48 -54.62
C ARG A 481 43.78 -44.09 -54.38
N ARG A 482 44.31 -43.98 -53.15
CA ARG A 482 45.59 -44.59 -52.76
C ARG A 482 45.51 -46.11 -52.72
N THR A 483 44.39 -46.68 -52.28
CA THR A 483 44.16 -48.12 -52.28
C THR A 483 44.08 -48.66 -53.71
N GLU A 484 43.40 -47.97 -54.62
CA GLU A 484 43.39 -48.31 -56.06
C GLU A 484 44.80 -48.26 -56.67
N GLN A 485 45.57 -47.20 -56.39
CA GLN A 485 46.96 -47.11 -56.84
C GLN A 485 47.83 -48.23 -56.27
N GLN A 486 47.64 -48.58 -54.99
CA GLN A 486 48.39 -49.67 -54.36
C GLN A 486 48.01 -51.04 -54.95
N ALA A 487 46.74 -51.24 -55.30
CA ALA A 487 46.31 -52.44 -56.02
C ALA A 487 46.99 -52.54 -57.40
N ALA A 488 47.04 -51.44 -58.17
CA ALA A 488 47.73 -51.40 -59.44
C ALA A 488 49.25 -51.70 -59.30
N ASN A 489 49.91 -51.12 -58.31
CA ASN A 489 51.33 -51.40 -58.04
C ASN A 489 51.57 -52.87 -57.62
N LEU A 490 50.60 -53.49 -56.92
CA LEU A 490 50.66 -54.90 -56.56
C LEU A 490 50.45 -55.80 -57.78
N GLU A 491 49.57 -55.44 -58.72
CA GLU A 491 49.43 -56.12 -60.00
C GLU A 491 50.74 -56.06 -60.82
N GLU A 492 51.38 -54.90 -60.90
CA GLU A 492 52.68 -54.74 -61.58
C GLU A 492 53.79 -55.57 -60.89
N THR A 493 53.81 -55.60 -59.56
CA THR A 493 54.74 -56.43 -58.78
C THR A 493 54.49 -57.91 -59.03
N ALA A 494 53.22 -58.35 -59.08
CA ALA A 494 52.86 -59.73 -59.36
C ALA A 494 53.29 -60.15 -60.77
N ALA A 495 53.04 -59.31 -61.78
CA ALA A 495 53.48 -59.54 -63.15
C ALA A 495 55.03 -59.63 -63.24
N SER A 496 55.73 -58.73 -62.54
CA SER A 496 57.20 -58.77 -62.46
C SER A 496 57.70 -60.05 -61.78
N MET A 497 56.99 -60.54 -60.75
CA MET A 497 57.31 -61.81 -60.09
C MET A 497 57.05 -63.02 -61.00
N GLU A 498 56.05 -62.99 -61.87
CA GLU A 498 55.82 -64.01 -62.89
C GLU A 498 56.95 -64.03 -63.93
N GLU A 499 57.37 -62.87 -64.42
CA GLU A 499 58.49 -62.74 -65.36
C GLU A 499 59.81 -63.21 -64.73
N LEU A 500 60.09 -62.83 -63.48
CA LEU A 500 61.23 -63.32 -62.72
C LEU A 500 61.18 -64.84 -62.51
N THR A 501 60.01 -65.39 -62.17
CA THR A 501 59.84 -66.84 -61.99
C THR A 501 60.08 -67.58 -63.30
N SER A 502 59.60 -67.03 -64.43
CA SER A 502 59.87 -67.57 -65.77
C SER A 502 61.37 -67.57 -66.07
N THR A 503 62.05 -66.44 -65.82
CA THR A 503 63.50 -66.29 -66.03
C THR A 503 64.30 -67.23 -65.13
N VAL A 504 63.90 -67.42 -63.87
CA VAL A 504 64.54 -68.36 -62.95
C VAL A 504 64.35 -69.80 -63.41
N ARG A 505 63.17 -70.19 -63.89
CA ARG A 505 62.95 -71.52 -64.50
C ARG A 505 63.82 -71.72 -65.72
N GLN A 506 63.88 -70.73 -66.61
CA GLN A 506 64.73 -70.77 -67.80
C GLN A 506 66.22 -70.90 -67.43
N ASN A 507 66.69 -70.14 -66.44
CA ASN A 507 68.06 -70.25 -65.94
C ASN A 507 68.36 -71.62 -65.32
N ALA A 508 67.40 -72.21 -64.59
CA ALA A 508 67.54 -73.55 -64.05
C ALA A 508 67.63 -74.61 -65.16
N ASP A 509 66.83 -74.48 -66.21
CA ASP A 509 66.88 -75.38 -67.37
C ASP A 509 68.15 -75.19 -68.21
N HIS A 510 68.60 -73.94 -68.40
CA HIS A 510 69.90 -73.65 -69.02
C HIS A 510 71.05 -74.23 -68.20
N ALA A 511 71.03 -74.13 -66.87
CA ALA A 511 72.03 -74.72 -66.00
C ALA A 511 72.04 -76.26 -66.10
N ARG A 512 70.86 -76.90 -66.17
CA ARG A 512 70.74 -78.35 -66.43
C ARG A 512 71.30 -78.73 -67.79
N GLN A 513 70.98 -77.97 -68.83
CA GLN A 513 71.47 -78.20 -70.19
C GLN A 513 72.99 -78.03 -70.27
N ALA A 514 73.54 -76.97 -69.66
CA ALA A 514 74.98 -76.75 -69.56
C ALA A 514 75.68 -77.90 -68.82
N ASN A 515 75.09 -78.38 -67.71
CA ASN A 515 75.60 -79.55 -66.99
C ASN A 515 75.58 -80.82 -67.85
N GLN A 516 74.51 -81.06 -68.62
CA GLN A 516 74.43 -82.19 -69.56
C GLN A 516 75.48 -82.09 -70.66
N LEU A 517 75.70 -80.89 -71.23
CA LEU A 517 76.74 -80.65 -72.22
C LEU A 517 78.15 -80.88 -71.64
N ALA A 518 78.39 -80.44 -70.40
CA ALA A 518 79.66 -80.65 -69.71
C ALA A 518 79.92 -82.14 -69.44
N ILE A 519 78.92 -82.89 -68.95
CA ILE A 519 78.99 -84.35 -68.79
C ILE A 519 79.27 -85.04 -70.13
N GLY A 520 78.59 -84.61 -71.21
CA GLY A 520 78.83 -85.12 -72.56
C GLY A 520 80.25 -84.86 -73.03
N ALA A 521 80.77 -83.65 -72.84
CA ALA A 521 82.15 -83.28 -73.18
C ALA A 521 83.17 -84.09 -72.37
N ALA A 522 82.95 -84.27 -71.05
CA ALA A 522 83.79 -85.11 -70.20
C ALA A 522 83.78 -86.57 -70.66
N SER A 523 82.62 -87.12 -71.06
CA SER A 523 82.53 -88.47 -71.62
C SER A 523 83.33 -88.61 -72.91
N VAL A 524 83.26 -87.64 -73.83
CA VAL A 524 84.05 -87.64 -75.07
C VAL A 524 85.55 -87.51 -74.78
N ALA A 525 85.93 -86.62 -73.85
CA ALA A 525 87.32 -86.47 -73.43
C ALA A 525 87.86 -87.76 -72.78
N SER A 526 87.07 -88.47 -71.98
CA SER A 526 87.43 -89.77 -71.41
C SER A 526 87.69 -90.82 -72.50
N GLN A 527 86.79 -90.95 -73.47
CA GLN A 527 86.98 -91.84 -74.62
C GLN A 527 88.21 -91.45 -75.45
N GLY A 528 88.45 -90.15 -75.64
CA GLY A 528 89.65 -89.63 -76.28
C GLY A 528 90.92 -90.02 -75.50
N GLY A 529 90.89 -89.95 -74.17
CA GLY A 529 91.94 -90.42 -73.29
C GLY A 529 92.26 -91.90 -73.48
N ASP A 530 91.24 -92.75 -73.57
CA ASP A 530 91.41 -94.20 -73.81
C ASP A 530 92.08 -94.47 -75.16
N VAL A 531 91.64 -93.80 -76.23
CA VAL A 531 92.24 -93.93 -77.58
C VAL A 531 93.69 -93.46 -77.57
N VAL A 532 93.99 -92.34 -76.92
CA VAL A 532 95.36 -91.85 -76.79
C VAL A 532 96.23 -92.82 -75.97
N GLY A 533 95.67 -93.46 -74.93
CA GLY A 533 96.34 -94.54 -74.20
C GLY A 533 96.72 -95.72 -75.10
N GLN A 534 95.82 -96.13 -76.01
CA GLN A 534 96.13 -97.15 -77.01
C GLN A 534 97.23 -96.71 -77.99
N VAL A 535 97.26 -95.43 -78.38
CA VAL A 535 98.34 -94.87 -79.21
C VAL A 535 99.68 -94.93 -78.49
N VAL A 536 99.75 -94.54 -77.21
CA VAL A 536 100.99 -94.63 -76.41
C VAL A 536 101.48 -96.07 -76.31
N GLN A 537 100.58 -97.02 -76.06
CA GLN A 537 100.94 -98.45 -76.02
C GLN A 537 101.50 -98.92 -77.37
N THR A 538 100.84 -98.56 -78.47
CA THR A 538 101.30 -98.91 -79.83
C THR A 538 102.67 -98.32 -80.13
N MET A 539 102.93 -97.08 -79.71
CA MET A 539 104.25 -96.46 -79.86
C MET A 539 105.32 -97.20 -79.05
N SER A 540 105.00 -97.65 -77.83
CA SER A 540 105.91 -98.47 -77.02
C SER A 540 106.22 -99.82 -77.68
N ASP A 541 105.21 -100.47 -78.28
CA ASP A 541 105.39 -101.73 -79.01
C ASP A 541 106.28 -101.52 -80.27
N ILE A 542 106.07 -100.42 -81.00
CA ILE A 542 106.91 -100.03 -82.16
C ILE A 542 108.34 -99.73 -81.73
N GLU A 543 108.54 -99.02 -80.62
CA GLU A 543 109.86 -98.72 -80.06
C GLU A 543 110.59 -100.03 -79.71
N GLN A 544 109.91 -100.96 -79.03
CA GLN A 544 110.47 -102.26 -78.68
C GLN A 544 110.84 -103.07 -79.93
N SER A 545 109.98 -103.07 -80.94
CA SER A 545 110.26 -103.72 -82.23
C SER A 545 111.44 -103.07 -82.94
N SER A 546 111.55 -101.74 -82.93
CA SER A 546 112.65 -101.00 -83.56
C SER A 546 113.99 -101.31 -82.88
N ARG A 547 114.02 -101.36 -81.54
CA ARG A 547 115.22 -101.80 -80.79
C ARG A 547 115.64 -103.22 -81.16
N LYS A 548 114.70 -104.16 -81.24
CA LYS A 548 114.99 -105.54 -81.69
C LYS A 548 115.56 -105.56 -83.12
N ILE A 549 115.02 -104.74 -84.03
CA ILE A 549 115.57 -104.61 -85.38
C ILE A 549 117.00 -104.04 -85.34
N ALA A 550 117.25 -103.00 -84.53
CA ALA A 550 118.59 -102.43 -84.36
C ALA A 550 119.61 -103.48 -83.88
N ASP A 551 119.21 -104.33 -82.93
CA ASP A 551 120.03 -105.44 -82.44
C ASP A 551 120.33 -106.46 -83.56
N ILE A 552 119.33 -106.85 -84.34
CA ILE A 552 119.50 -107.76 -85.48
C ILE A 552 120.44 -107.15 -86.53
N ILE A 553 120.28 -105.86 -86.83
CA ILE A 553 121.14 -105.16 -87.79
C ILE A 553 122.58 -105.07 -87.29
N SER A 554 122.79 -104.89 -85.98
CA SER A 554 124.10 -104.96 -85.35
C SER A 554 124.76 -106.35 -85.53
N VAL A 555 123.98 -107.42 -85.40
CA VAL A 555 124.45 -108.79 -85.69
C VAL A 555 124.77 -108.96 -87.18
N ILE A 556 123.94 -108.43 -88.08
CA ILE A 556 124.19 -108.49 -89.54
C ILE A 556 125.47 -107.73 -89.92
N ASP A 557 125.69 -106.55 -89.37
CA ASP A 557 126.94 -105.79 -89.56
C ASP A 557 128.14 -106.60 -89.03
N GLY A 558 127.99 -107.26 -87.88
CA GLY A 558 128.96 -108.20 -87.34
C GLY A 558 129.26 -109.37 -88.29
N ILE A 559 128.23 -110.00 -88.87
CA ILE A 559 128.37 -111.09 -89.86
C ILE A 559 129.04 -110.58 -91.14
N ALA A 560 128.67 -109.40 -91.62
CA ALA A 560 129.26 -108.77 -92.80
C ALA A 560 130.76 -108.48 -92.57
N PHE A 561 131.13 -107.98 -91.39
CA PHE A 561 132.52 -107.78 -91.01
C PHE A 561 133.29 -109.11 -90.96
N GLN A 562 132.74 -110.13 -90.29
CA GLN A 562 133.34 -111.48 -90.25
C GLN A 562 133.52 -112.08 -91.64
N THR A 563 132.50 -111.94 -92.51
CA THR A 563 132.52 -112.42 -93.90
C THR A 563 133.58 -111.69 -94.72
N ASN A 564 133.73 -110.37 -94.54
CA ASN A 564 134.77 -109.57 -95.18
C ASN A 564 136.19 -110.03 -94.78
N ILE A 565 136.40 -110.39 -93.50
CA ILE A 565 137.68 -110.95 -93.03
C ILE A 565 137.90 -112.37 -93.57
N LEU A 566 136.88 -113.23 -93.57
CA LEU A 566 136.96 -114.58 -94.16
C LEU A 566 137.29 -114.53 -95.65
N ALA A 567 136.61 -113.66 -96.40
CA ALA A 567 136.83 -113.48 -97.82
C ALA A 567 138.21 -112.89 -98.12
N LEU A 568 138.69 -111.96 -97.29
CA LEU A 568 140.07 -111.47 -97.36
C LEU A 568 141.07 -112.60 -97.13
N ASN A 569 140.90 -113.42 -96.10
CA ASN A 569 141.76 -114.56 -95.82
C ASN A 569 141.75 -115.57 -96.97
N ALA A 570 140.58 -115.87 -97.53
CA ALA A 570 140.44 -116.75 -98.69
C ALA A 570 141.10 -116.19 -99.95
N ALA A 571 140.97 -114.87 -100.22
CA ALA A 571 141.61 -114.21 -101.34
C ALA A 571 143.15 -114.27 -101.23
N VAL A 572 143.68 -114.10 -100.02
CA VAL A 572 145.12 -114.22 -99.73
C VAL A 572 145.61 -115.65 -99.97
N GLU A 573 144.90 -116.67 -99.47
CA GLU A 573 145.32 -118.06 -99.66
C GLU A 573 145.17 -118.52 -101.12
N ALA A 574 144.13 -118.05 -101.82
CA ALA A 574 143.96 -118.29 -103.25
C ALA A 574 145.09 -117.65 -104.09
N ALA A 575 145.54 -116.44 -103.74
CA ALA A 575 146.70 -115.82 -104.37
C ALA A 575 147.99 -116.63 -104.12
N ARG A 576 148.10 -117.28 -102.96
CA ARG A 576 149.23 -118.14 -102.58
C ARG A 576 149.30 -119.43 -103.39
N ALA A 577 148.17 -119.99 -103.80
CA ALA A 577 148.08 -121.18 -104.65
C ALA A 577 148.42 -120.92 -106.13
N GLY A 578 148.75 -119.68 -106.52
CA GLY A 578 149.18 -119.32 -107.87
C GLY A 578 148.09 -119.54 -108.94
N GLU A 579 148.49 -120.01 -110.13
CA GLU A 579 147.55 -120.18 -111.27
C GLU A 579 146.38 -121.13 -110.96
N GLN A 580 146.57 -122.12 -110.08
CA GLN A 580 145.50 -123.05 -109.67
C GLN A 580 144.43 -122.40 -108.77
N GLY A 581 144.75 -121.26 -108.13
CA GLY A 581 143.87 -120.53 -107.21
C GLY A 581 143.11 -119.36 -107.83
N ARG A 582 143.36 -118.99 -109.11
CA ARG A 582 142.77 -117.79 -109.74
C ARG A 582 141.25 -117.73 -109.68
N GLY A 583 140.57 -118.85 -109.94
CA GLY A 583 139.10 -118.92 -109.86
C GLY A 583 138.59 -118.64 -108.45
N PHE A 584 139.26 -119.18 -107.42
CA PHE A 584 138.92 -118.94 -106.02
C PHE A 584 139.21 -117.51 -105.58
N ALA A 585 140.30 -116.89 -106.06
CA ALA A 585 140.65 -115.51 -105.72
C ALA A 585 139.61 -114.50 -106.23
N VAL A 586 139.06 -114.71 -107.43
CA VAL A 586 137.98 -113.88 -107.99
C VAL A 586 136.71 -114.01 -107.16
N VAL A 587 136.30 -115.25 -106.83
CA VAL A 587 135.12 -115.48 -105.98
C VAL A 587 135.31 -114.86 -104.60
N ALA A 588 136.49 -115.00 -103.99
CA ALA A 588 136.79 -114.39 -102.69
C ALA A 588 136.76 -112.85 -102.74
N SER A 589 137.25 -112.23 -103.82
CA SER A 589 137.12 -110.77 -104.00
C SER A 589 135.67 -110.34 -104.15
N GLU A 590 134.85 -111.08 -104.90
CA GLU A 590 133.42 -110.76 -105.07
C GLU A 590 132.65 -110.90 -103.76
N VAL A 591 132.91 -111.97 -102.99
CA VAL A 591 132.34 -112.17 -101.64
C VAL A 591 132.77 -111.05 -100.70
N ARG A 592 134.01 -110.58 -100.78
CA ARG A 592 134.51 -109.46 -99.99
C ARG A 592 133.79 -108.16 -100.33
N THR A 593 133.63 -107.83 -101.61
CA THR A 593 132.87 -106.66 -102.06
C THR A 593 131.41 -106.75 -101.63
N LEU A 594 130.79 -107.93 -101.71
CA LEU A 594 129.43 -108.16 -101.22
C LEU A 594 129.31 -107.96 -99.71
N ALA A 595 130.30 -108.40 -98.93
CA ALA A 595 130.35 -108.20 -97.49
C ALA A 595 130.50 -106.71 -97.11
N GLN A 596 131.35 -105.95 -97.82
CA GLN A 596 131.46 -104.49 -97.63
C GLN A 596 130.15 -103.77 -97.98
N ARG A 597 129.47 -104.17 -99.08
CA ARG A 597 128.15 -103.63 -99.43
C ARG A 597 127.10 -103.97 -98.36
N SER A 598 127.15 -105.17 -97.79
CA SER A 598 126.23 -105.60 -96.72
C SER A 598 126.44 -104.80 -95.43
N ALA A 599 127.70 -104.52 -95.06
CA ALA A 599 128.02 -103.67 -93.90
C ALA A 599 127.55 -102.21 -94.11
N ALA A 600 127.77 -101.65 -95.30
CA ALA A 600 127.27 -100.32 -95.64
C ALA A 600 125.74 -100.23 -95.56
N ALA A 601 125.02 -101.21 -96.15
CA ALA A 601 123.57 -101.29 -96.06
C ALA A 601 123.07 -101.49 -94.62
N ALA A 602 123.74 -102.33 -93.83
CA ALA A 602 123.42 -102.52 -92.42
C ALA A 602 123.57 -101.20 -91.63
N LYS A 603 124.62 -100.42 -91.89
CA LYS A 603 124.83 -99.11 -91.26
C LYS A 603 123.74 -98.09 -91.66
N GLU A 604 123.32 -98.06 -92.93
CA GLU A 604 122.22 -97.21 -93.38
C GLU A 604 120.89 -97.60 -92.73
N ILE A 605 120.57 -98.90 -92.66
CA ILE A 605 119.36 -99.38 -91.97
C ILE A 605 119.42 -99.03 -90.49
N LYS A 606 120.58 -99.19 -89.84
CA LYS A 606 120.76 -98.81 -88.43
C LYS A 606 120.42 -97.34 -88.21
N GLN A 607 120.93 -96.45 -89.05
CA GLN A 607 120.62 -95.02 -88.98
C GLN A 607 119.11 -94.74 -89.16
N LEU A 608 118.44 -95.41 -90.12
CA LEU A 608 116.99 -95.27 -90.31
C LEU A 608 116.18 -95.77 -89.11
N ILE A 609 116.65 -96.83 -88.43
CA ILE A 609 116.01 -97.37 -87.23
C ILE A 609 116.25 -96.43 -86.04
N ASP A 610 117.44 -95.87 -85.87
CA ASP A 610 117.73 -94.87 -84.84
C ASP A 610 116.83 -93.62 -85.03
N ASP A 611 116.72 -93.12 -86.28
CA ASP A 611 115.82 -92.00 -86.62
C ASP A 611 114.35 -92.33 -86.36
N SER A 612 113.92 -93.56 -86.70
CA SER A 612 112.54 -94.03 -86.46
C SER A 612 112.25 -94.16 -84.97
N THR A 613 113.21 -94.65 -84.18
CA THR A 613 113.10 -94.76 -82.72
C THR A 613 112.95 -93.38 -82.08
N GLY A 614 113.76 -92.40 -82.50
CA GLY A 614 113.63 -91.02 -82.02
C GLY A 614 112.28 -90.37 -82.36
N LYS A 615 111.73 -90.63 -83.56
CA LYS A 615 110.39 -90.15 -83.95
C LYS A 615 109.28 -90.82 -83.13
N VAL A 616 109.41 -92.12 -82.84
CA VAL A 616 108.45 -92.86 -82.02
C VAL A 616 108.47 -92.37 -80.57
N GLU A 617 109.64 -92.11 -80.00
CA GLU A 617 109.79 -91.54 -78.66
C GLU A 617 109.13 -90.15 -78.57
N SER A 618 109.39 -89.28 -79.54
CA SER A 618 108.74 -87.96 -79.62
C SER A 618 107.22 -88.07 -79.79
N GLY A 619 106.74 -88.99 -80.63
CA GLY A 619 105.31 -89.26 -80.82
C GLY A 619 104.64 -89.79 -79.56
N ALA A 620 105.30 -90.68 -78.83
CA ALA A 620 104.83 -91.20 -77.54
C ALA A 620 104.72 -90.08 -76.49
N ALA A 621 105.70 -89.18 -76.42
CA ALA A 621 105.67 -88.03 -75.52
C ALA A 621 104.51 -87.06 -75.83
N LEU A 622 104.28 -86.75 -77.11
CA LEU A 622 103.14 -85.90 -77.54
C LEU A 622 101.80 -86.57 -77.25
N ALA A 623 101.66 -87.87 -77.52
CA ALA A 623 100.45 -88.62 -77.19
C ALA A 623 100.21 -88.65 -75.66
N ALA A 624 101.24 -88.91 -74.86
CA ALA A 624 101.11 -88.88 -73.39
C ALA A 624 100.67 -87.50 -72.87
N GLN A 625 101.22 -86.42 -73.43
CA GLN A 625 100.81 -85.06 -73.09
C GLN A 625 99.35 -84.79 -73.50
N ALA A 626 98.91 -85.23 -74.69
CA ALA A 626 97.52 -85.12 -75.12
C ALA A 626 96.57 -85.90 -74.19
N GLY A 627 96.99 -87.10 -73.75
CA GLY A 627 96.24 -87.92 -72.79
C GLY A 627 96.10 -87.24 -71.43
N LYS A 628 97.17 -86.59 -70.94
CA LYS A 628 97.13 -85.78 -69.72
C LYS A 628 96.13 -84.62 -69.84
N THR A 629 96.14 -83.90 -70.97
CA THR A 629 95.19 -82.80 -71.21
C THR A 629 93.75 -83.29 -71.29
N MET A 630 93.48 -84.47 -71.87
CA MET A 630 92.15 -85.09 -71.80
C MET A 630 91.72 -85.38 -70.35
N GLY A 631 92.63 -85.89 -69.52
CA GLY A 631 92.38 -86.12 -68.10
C GLY A 631 92.11 -84.83 -67.30
N GLU A 632 92.80 -83.74 -67.61
CA GLU A 632 92.54 -82.41 -67.04
C GLU A 632 91.14 -81.89 -67.42
N ILE A 633 90.70 -82.09 -68.67
CA ILE A 633 89.33 -81.76 -69.10
C ILE A 633 88.29 -82.55 -68.30
N VAL A 634 88.48 -83.86 -68.15
CA VAL A 634 87.56 -84.72 -67.37
C VAL A 634 87.49 -84.30 -65.89
N THR A 635 88.60 -83.88 -65.30
CA THR A 635 88.66 -83.46 -63.88
C THR A 635 88.05 -82.07 -63.65
N SER A 636 87.97 -81.24 -64.69
CA SER A 636 87.45 -79.86 -64.62
C SER A 636 85.92 -79.75 -64.63
N VAL A 637 85.24 -80.86 -64.92
CA VAL A 637 83.77 -81.03 -64.91
C VAL A 637 83.39 -81.78 -63.65
#